data_AF-A0A9D4QSC5-F1
#
_entry.id   AF-A0A9D4QSC5-F1
#
_cell.length_a   1.000
_cell.length_b   1.000
_cell.length_c   1.000
_cell.angle_alpha   90.00
_cell.angle_beta   90.00
_cell.angle_gamma   90.00
#
_symmetry.space_group_name_H-M   'P 1'
#
loop_
_entity.id
_entity.type
_entity.pdbx_description
1 polymer ?
#
loop_
_entity_poly.entity_id
_entity_poly.type
_entity_poly.pdbx_seq_one_letter_code
_entity_poly.pdbx_strand_id
1 'polypeptide(L)'
;MGTGMSMHHHKRLLPREPTLETVLVPEIEAGYPSPEPPRTTKKDIYNPSENVDIYKHALTASRNLEDSWDDLVRYLTGPYSKDIQKVRAIFSWLGIQRIESELFLFVFKPDSEDECTPRKYKKLIKDREGSYSTLFALMCRKAGIKCAIINGISKGFGYNVGDKKVAHLRDRWAAVYIDGWRLVHPLWSYKTITTYKSGHWNPDCKLSNGISDTASDDGTNGAKHEFNEFYFLTDPQELINMCFPDDDQWQLIDNKLNIDSWTRAPLVMKRFSTEGFKNSAEFKSTLESENGVCCLVVQPPRAQSIEFQLSHDFSFNYLIDKTESEETIFLEKYLIIARDVEENKWLIEARMPIAGLYRITIYGGSCTSQKLPWICDVGIMCLDPTSGIKPYPDIPEIGYGPMPITEKYALLNPSHPNGMLFVKTKQTQHITFHINKRVTAKVNLIGKGVHKRELEKWAKCTVNIQGRHLMLDIMVRLFKEGEYALKVFLDPDGKGEEESADTIEDKGKLWVNVVNYYLSTDSPRDNGLLVKDTGFKTAKEIHIEQALDEAGKGKDLFELKSRIENGGGSLKEEEGSFGTGTLKMEYLELAKGLKDAIANKNFEMLVKAIGKANESCHEERLAKLLSEARTLRDNFPTWRKARYDVLELRTSSVADLVEDENTSIVKQHVVAATLALLGDNMAELQEWPALKTRIEAADEDNVLHRIRAMDHDNVPDDRAHTALGILKEHTEEQVADEGDTAVVFYRWCISLVRRREVPDVKQTQEEDAISK
;
A
#
# COMPACT_ATOMS: atom_id res chain seq x y z
N MET A 1 -29.05 -59.79 -11.49
CA MET A 1 -28.83 -59.16 -10.18
C MET A 1 -27.37 -58.73 -10.10
N GLY A 2 -27.07 -57.50 -10.50
CA GLY A 2 -25.74 -56.91 -10.35
C GLY A 2 -25.88 -55.70 -9.45
N THR A 3 -25.47 -55.84 -8.19
CA THR A 3 -25.47 -54.76 -7.20
C THR A 3 -24.34 -53.79 -7.54
N GLY A 4 -24.70 -52.55 -7.88
CA GLY A 4 -23.76 -51.48 -8.15
C GLY A 4 -23.03 -51.04 -6.89
N MET A 5 -21.70 -51.09 -6.92
CA MET A 5 -20.87 -50.29 -6.01
C MET A 5 -20.76 -48.88 -6.59
N SER A 6 -21.45 -47.93 -5.97
CA SER A 6 -21.23 -46.50 -6.21
C SER A 6 -19.84 -46.14 -5.67
N MET A 7 -18.89 -45.81 -6.56
CA MET A 7 -17.66 -45.13 -6.17
C MET A 7 -18.03 -43.70 -5.78
N HIS A 8 -18.15 -43.43 -4.47
CA HIS A 8 -18.18 -42.07 -3.97
C HIS A 8 -16.85 -41.39 -4.30
N HIS A 9 -16.86 -40.43 -5.23
CA HIS A 9 -15.77 -39.48 -5.42
C HIS A 9 -15.60 -38.65 -4.14
N HIS A 10 -14.61 -39.00 -3.30
CA HIS A 10 -14.21 -38.16 -2.19
C HIS A 10 -13.51 -36.91 -2.73
N LYS A 11 -14.24 -35.79 -2.83
CA LYS A 11 -13.64 -34.46 -2.97
C LYS A 11 -12.59 -34.30 -1.87
N ARG A 12 -11.35 -33.96 -2.20
CA ARG A 12 -10.29 -33.61 -1.23
C ARG A 12 -10.83 -32.53 -0.27
N LEU A 13 -11.04 -32.92 0.99
CA LEU A 13 -11.68 -32.05 2.00
C LEU A 13 -10.67 -31.06 2.60
N LEU A 14 -11.13 -29.82 2.78
CA LEU A 14 -10.33 -28.65 3.14
C LEU A 14 -10.02 -28.65 4.66
N PRO A 15 -8.81 -28.24 5.10
CA PRO A 15 -8.44 -28.26 6.52
C PRO A 15 -9.16 -27.15 7.29
N ARG A 16 -10.20 -27.52 8.05
CA ARG A 16 -10.96 -26.59 8.90
C ARG A 16 -11.53 -27.29 10.13
N GLU A 17 -11.50 -26.63 11.28
CA GLU A 17 -12.23 -27.10 12.47
C GLU A 17 -13.74 -27.02 12.26
N PRO A 18 -14.53 -27.96 12.82
CA PRO A 18 -15.98 -27.96 12.66
C PRO A 18 -16.62 -26.80 13.44
N THR A 19 -17.69 -26.23 12.87
CA THR A 19 -18.48 -25.17 13.53
C THR A 19 -19.26 -25.68 14.74
N LEU A 20 -19.67 -26.95 14.72
CA LEU A 20 -20.40 -27.63 15.79
C LEU A 20 -19.71 -28.97 16.05
N GLU A 21 -19.55 -29.35 17.32
CA GLU A 21 -19.03 -30.66 17.72
C GLU A 21 -20.14 -31.54 18.27
N THR A 22 -20.06 -32.84 17.98
CA THR A 22 -20.99 -33.84 18.54
C THR A 22 -20.74 -34.03 20.04
N VAL A 23 -19.49 -33.89 20.49
CA VAL A 23 -19.10 -33.99 21.90
C VAL A 23 -19.01 -32.59 22.51
N LEU A 24 -19.91 -32.27 23.44
CA LEU A 24 -19.88 -31.00 24.16
C LEU A 24 -18.85 -31.07 25.29
N VAL A 25 -17.73 -30.36 25.11
CA VAL A 25 -16.68 -30.21 26.11
C VAL A 25 -16.68 -28.77 26.62
N PRO A 26 -16.67 -28.53 27.95
CA PRO A 26 -16.56 -27.18 28.49
C PRO A 26 -15.29 -26.48 28.00
N GLU A 27 -15.43 -25.22 27.59
CA GLU A 27 -14.31 -24.40 27.12
C GLU A 27 -13.23 -24.28 28.21
N ILE A 28 -13.65 -24.06 29.46
CA ILE A 28 -12.80 -23.93 30.65
C ILE A 28 -13.39 -24.77 31.78
N GLU A 29 -12.55 -25.41 32.59
CA GLU A 29 -12.99 -26.10 33.81
C GLU A 29 -13.00 -25.15 35.02
N ALA A 30 -13.87 -25.43 35.99
CA ALA A 30 -13.96 -24.66 37.22
C ALA A 30 -12.61 -24.65 37.98
N GLY A 31 -12.23 -23.49 38.52
CA GLY A 31 -10.98 -23.32 39.29
C GLY A 31 -9.73 -23.09 38.45
N TYR A 32 -9.87 -22.88 37.13
CA TYR A 32 -8.75 -22.46 36.29
C TYR A 32 -8.38 -20.99 36.56
N PRO A 33 -7.09 -20.63 36.42
CA PRO A 33 -6.66 -19.23 36.48
C PRO A 33 -7.37 -18.35 35.46
N SER A 34 -7.59 -17.07 35.76
CA SER A 34 -8.17 -16.14 34.79
C SER A 34 -7.24 -15.96 33.58
N PRO A 35 -7.77 -15.67 32.37
CA PRO A 35 -6.96 -15.40 31.20
C PRO A 35 -6.19 -14.08 31.35
N GLU A 36 -4.86 -14.17 31.43
CA GLU A 36 -3.95 -13.03 31.58
C GLU A 36 -2.73 -13.19 30.65
N PRO A 37 -2.16 -12.09 30.12
CA PRO A 37 -0.94 -12.14 29.30
C PRO A 37 0.21 -12.87 30.02
N PRO A 38 0.92 -13.79 29.35
CA PRO A 38 2.08 -14.44 29.93
C PRO A 38 3.24 -13.44 30.10
N ARG A 39 3.97 -13.57 31.22
CA ARG A 39 5.09 -12.66 31.55
C ARG A 39 6.41 -13.01 30.84
N THR A 40 6.52 -14.22 30.32
CA THR A 40 7.69 -14.75 29.63
C THR A 40 7.29 -15.13 28.20
N THR A 41 8.25 -15.20 27.29
CA THR A 41 8.04 -15.61 25.89
C THR A 41 8.21 -17.11 25.72
N LYS A 42 7.76 -17.66 24.59
CA LYS A 42 8.01 -19.06 24.23
C LYS A 42 9.49 -19.43 24.30
N LYS A 43 10.38 -18.54 23.85
CA LYS A 43 11.83 -18.78 23.82
C LYS A 43 12.42 -18.90 25.23
N ASP A 44 11.80 -18.27 26.22
CA ASP A 44 12.27 -18.31 27.62
C ASP A 44 11.97 -19.66 28.28
N ILE A 45 10.91 -20.35 27.85
CA ILE A 45 10.42 -21.58 28.50
C ILE A 45 10.59 -22.85 27.67
N TYR A 46 10.81 -22.74 26.35
CA TYR A 46 10.86 -23.88 25.43
C TYR A 46 12.09 -23.87 24.53
N ASN A 47 12.90 -24.92 24.66
CA ASN A 47 14.02 -25.20 23.78
C ASN A 47 13.78 -26.47 22.94
N PRO A 48 13.63 -26.39 21.61
CA PRO A 48 13.38 -27.56 20.77
C PRO A 48 14.44 -28.66 20.87
N SER A 49 15.72 -28.32 21.08
CA SER A 49 16.80 -29.31 21.12
C SER A 49 16.70 -30.27 22.30
N GLU A 50 16.05 -29.85 23.40
CA GLU A 50 15.85 -30.66 24.61
C GLU A 50 14.70 -31.66 24.48
N ASN A 51 13.95 -31.64 23.38
CA ASN A 51 12.68 -32.37 23.23
C ASN A 51 12.69 -33.38 22.06
N VAL A 52 13.84 -33.65 21.46
CA VAL A 52 13.99 -34.57 20.30
C VAL A 52 13.51 -35.99 20.63
N ASP A 53 13.82 -36.49 21.83
CA ASP A 53 13.45 -37.86 22.23
C ASP A 53 11.96 -38.01 22.55
N ILE A 54 11.26 -36.90 22.78
CA ILE A 54 9.80 -36.90 23.04
C ILE A 54 9.04 -37.32 21.79
N TYR A 55 9.47 -36.84 20.62
CA TYR A 55 8.86 -37.24 19.36
C TYR A 55 9.04 -38.74 19.09
N LYS A 56 10.25 -39.28 19.35
CA LYS A 56 10.54 -40.72 19.20
C LYS A 56 9.66 -41.57 20.11
N HIS A 57 9.48 -41.15 21.37
CA HIS A 57 8.59 -41.82 22.33
C HIS A 57 7.12 -41.79 21.90
N ALA A 58 6.63 -40.65 21.42
CA ALA A 58 5.27 -40.54 20.90
C ALA A 58 5.04 -41.43 19.67
N LEU A 59 6.06 -41.62 18.83
CA LEU A 59 6.02 -42.49 17.65
C LEU A 59 5.90 -43.98 18.01
N THR A 60 6.44 -44.39 19.16
CA THR A 60 6.38 -45.79 19.62
C THR A 60 5.09 -46.17 20.32
N ALA A 61 4.14 -45.23 20.49
CA ALA A 61 2.84 -45.51 21.08
C ALA A 61 2.07 -46.56 20.27
N SER A 62 1.79 -47.70 20.91
CA SER A 62 0.98 -48.77 20.29
C SER A 62 -0.47 -48.32 20.09
N ARG A 63 -1.09 -48.77 19.00
CA ARG A 63 -2.48 -48.43 18.68
C ARG A 63 -3.48 -48.87 19.76
N ASN A 64 -3.21 -49.97 20.45
CA ASN A 64 -4.10 -50.50 21.50
C ASN A 64 -4.23 -49.54 22.70
N LEU A 65 -3.29 -48.62 22.88
CA LEU A 65 -3.39 -47.60 23.93
C LEU A 65 -4.56 -46.64 23.66
N GLU A 66 -4.97 -46.46 22.40
CA GLU A 66 -6.03 -45.53 22.00
C GLU A 66 -7.44 -45.98 22.40
N ASP A 67 -7.57 -47.19 22.96
CA ASP A 67 -8.82 -47.73 23.47
C ASP A 67 -9.11 -47.23 24.90
N SER A 68 -8.15 -46.56 25.54
CA SER A 68 -8.26 -46.03 26.90
C SER A 68 -7.56 -44.67 27.03
N TRP A 69 -8.29 -43.64 27.46
CA TRP A 69 -7.70 -42.32 27.71
C TRP A 69 -6.56 -42.38 28.73
N ASP A 70 -6.75 -43.14 29.81
CA ASP A 70 -5.80 -43.23 30.89
C ASP A 70 -4.51 -43.94 30.46
N ASP A 71 -4.61 -45.02 29.68
CA ASP A 71 -3.42 -45.76 29.25
C ASP A 71 -2.62 -44.98 28.20
N LEU A 72 -3.30 -44.33 27.25
CA LEU A 72 -2.65 -43.46 26.27
C LEU A 72 -1.95 -42.29 26.95
N VAL A 73 -2.65 -41.55 27.81
CA VAL A 73 -2.09 -40.37 28.48
C VAL A 73 -0.96 -40.78 29.43
N ARG A 74 -1.12 -41.86 30.20
CA ARG A 74 -0.07 -42.39 31.09
C ARG A 74 1.17 -42.80 30.30
N TYR A 75 1.01 -43.47 29.16
CA TYR A 75 2.13 -43.82 28.29
C TYR A 75 2.85 -42.58 27.76
N LEU A 76 2.10 -41.61 27.21
CA LEU A 76 2.68 -40.42 26.58
C LEU A 76 3.37 -39.49 27.59
N THR A 77 2.81 -39.34 28.78
CA THR A 77 3.25 -38.32 29.74
C THR A 77 4.07 -38.87 30.91
N GLY A 78 3.93 -40.16 31.23
CA GLY A 78 4.58 -40.81 32.38
C GLY A 78 6.09 -40.66 32.46
N PRO A 79 6.86 -40.71 31.34
CA PRO A 79 8.30 -40.51 31.37
C PRO A 79 8.76 -39.10 31.74
N TYR A 80 7.85 -38.11 31.77
CA TYR A 80 8.21 -36.70 31.87
C TYR A 80 7.73 -36.07 33.17
N SER A 81 8.64 -35.43 33.90
CA SER A 81 8.32 -34.71 35.13
C SER A 81 7.84 -33.28 34.88
N LYS A 82 8.34 -32.61 33.83
CA LYS A 82 7.96 -31.24 33.48
C LYS A 82 6.69 -31.22 32.63
N ASP A 83 5.74 -30.34 32.98
CA ASP A 83 4.46 -30.23 32.26
C ASP A 83 4.64 -29.86 30.79
N ILE A 84 5.63 -29.02 30.46
CA ILE A 84 5.95 -28.68 29.07
C ILE A 84 6.32 -29.90 28.21
N GLN A 85 7.03 -30.87 28.78
CA GLN A 85 7.41 -32.10 28.10
C GLN A 85 6.20 -33.02 27.90
N LYS A 86 5.31 -33.09 28.90
CA LYS A 86 4.04 -33.82 28.78
C LYS A 86 3.14 -33.24 27.70
N VAL A 87 2.98 -31.91 27.66
CA VAL A 87 2.22 -31.23 26.59
C VAL A 87 2.86 -31.48 25.24
N ARG A 88 4.19 -31.40 25.14
CA ARG A 88 4.92 -31.70 23.90
C ARG A 88 4.71 -33.14 23.44
N ALA A 89 4.64 -34.11 24.35
CA ALA A 89 4.39 -35.51 24.02
C ALA A 89 2.99 -35.72 23.44
N ILE A 90 1.96 -35.14 24.08
CA ILE A 90 0.57 -35.16 23.60
C ILE A 90 0.47 -34.50 22.23
N PHE A 91 1.05 -33.30 22.09
CA PHE A 91 1.09 -32.55 20.83
C PHE A 91 1.79 -33.33 19.70
N SER A 92 2.92 -33.98 20.01
CA SER A 92 3.66 -34.78 19.03
C SER A 92 2.85 -36.00 18.59
N TRP A 93 2.27 -36.72 19.55
CA TRP A 93 1.44 -37.89 19.28
C TRP A 93 0.26 -37.55 18.37
N LEU A 94 -0.46 -36.46 18.65
CA LEU A 94 -1.61 -36.03 17.87
C LEU A 94 -1.24 -35.72 16.41
N GLY A 95 -0.10 -35.06 16.18
CA GLY A 95 0.39 -34.81 14.83
C GLY A 95 0.72 -36.11 14.08
N ILE A 96 1.39 -37.07 14.72
CA ILE A 96 1.79 -38.36 14.10
C ILE A 96 0.58 -39.13 13.53
N GLN A 97 -0.62 -38.94 14.07
CA GLN A 97 -1.82 -39.73 13.69
C GLN A 97 -2.27 -39.54 12.24
N ARG A 98 -1.95 -38.42 11.59
CA ARG A 98 -2.37 -38.12 10.20
C ARG A 98 -3.86 -38.38 9.93
N ILE A 99 -4.71 -37.97 10.87
CA ILE A 99 -6.15 -38.32 10.95
C ILE A 99 -6.88 -38.11 9.63
N GLU A 100 -6.67 -36.98 8.95
CA GLU A 100 -7.38 -36.66 7.70
C GLU A 100 -6.89 -37.44 6.47
N SER A 101 -5.79 -38.20 6.52
CA SER A 101 -5.28 -38.93 5.34
C SER A 101 -6.25 -40.04 4.89
N GLU A 102 -6.24 -40.37 3.60
CA GLU A 102 -7.04 -41.49 3.06
C GLU A 102 -6.62 -42.84 3.67
N LEU A 103 -5.33 -42.97 4.02
CA LEU A 103 -4.77 -44.12 4.73
C LEU A 103 -5.37 -44.33 6.12
N PHE A 104 -5.94 -43.29 6.75
CA PHE A 104 -6.55 -43.39 8.07
C PHE A 104 -7.69 -44.41 8.10
N LEU A 105 -8.53 -44.45 7.06
CA LEU A 105 -9.69 -45.35 6.99
C LEU A 105 -9.27 -46.81 6.76
N PHE A 106 -8.16 -47.06 6.06
CA PHE A 106 -7.60 -48.40 5.89
C PHE A 106 -6.94 -48.94 7.18
N VAL A 107 -6.53 -48.03 8.06
CA VAL A 107 -5.82 -48.32 9.32
C VAL A 107 -6.78 -48.43 10.51
N PHE A 108 -7.93 -47.76 10.44
CA PHE A 108 -8.95 -47.76 11.48
C PHE A 108 -9.72 -49.08 11.51
N LYS A 109 -9.69 -49.81 12.64
CA LYS A 109 -10.53 -50.97 12.90
C LYS A 109 -11.52 -50.65 14.03
N PRO A 110 -12.84 -50.74 13.79
CA PRO A 110 -13.84 -50.55 14.82
C PRO A 110 -13.96 -51.84 15.66
N ASP A 111 -13.06 -52.01 16.63
CA ASP A 111 -13.04 -53.23 17.45
C ASP A 111 -13.77 -53.06 18.81
N SER A 112 -14.26 -51.84 19.16
CA SER A 112 -15.00 -51.58 20.40
C SER A 112 -16.27 -50.73 20.21
N GLU A 113 -17.35 -51.10 20.92
CA GLU A 113 -18.62 -50.36 20.98
C GLU A 113 -18.57 -49.13 21.91
N ASP A 114 -17.50 -48.97 22.69
CA ASP A 114 -17.37 -47.88 23.68
C ASP A 114 -17.30 -46.50 23.03
N GLU A 115 -18.25 -45.64 23.40
CA GLU A 115 -18.46 -44.36 22.72
C GLU A 115 -17.45 -43.26 23.06
N CYS A 116 -16.54 -43.50 24.01
CA CYS A 116 -15.71 -42.46 24.61
C CYS A 116 -14.22 -42.84 24.66
N THR A 117 -13.62 -43.23 23.53
CA THR A 117 -12.17 -43.53 23.43
C THR A 117 -11.42 -42.51 22.56
N PRO A 118 -10.10 -42.30 22.79
CA PRO A 118 -9.26 -41.50 21.88
C PRO A 118 -9.38 -41.95 20.42
N ARG A 119 -9.45 -43.26 20.17
CA ARG A 119 -9.63 -43.83 18.83
C ARG A 119 -10.93 -43.35 18.17
N LYS A 120 -12.07 -43.42 18.87
CA LYS A 120 -13.36 -42.95 18.34
C LYS A 120 -13.37 -41.42 18.15
N TYR A 121 -12.72 -40.67 19.03
CA TYR A 121 -12.61 -39.22 18.87
C TYR A 121 -11.82 -38.82 17.61
N LYS A 122 -10.73 -39.54 17.29
CA LYS A 122 -10.02 -39.33 16.01
C LYS A 122 -10.94 -39.56 14.80
N LYS A 123 -11.86 -40.52 14.89
CA LYS A 123 -12.88 -40.72 13.85
C LYS A 123 -13.84 -39.53 13.76
N LEU A 124 -14.28 -38.96 14.88
CA LEU A 124 -15.07 -37.72 14.87
C LEU A 124 -14.34 -36.57 14.17
N ILE A 125 -13.03 -36.42 14.39
CA ILE A 125 -12.21 -35.43 13.67
C ILE A 125 -12.20 -35.72 12.16
N LYS A 126 -12.03 -36.98 11.76
CA LYS A 126 -12.09 -37.40 10.35
C LYS A 126 -13.45 -37.07 9.72
N ASP A 127 -14.52 -37.28 10.47
CA ASP A 127 -15.91 -37.11 10.04
C ASP A 127 -16.40 -35.64 10.17
N ARG A 128 -15.53 -34.69 10.58
CA ARG A 128 -15.85 -33.27 10.80
C ARG A 128 -16.88 -33.02 11.92
N GLU A 129 -16.90 -33.89 12.91
CA GLU A 129 -17.76 -33.83 14.09
C GLU A 129 -16.99 -33.58 15.39
N GLY A 130 -15.66 -33.55 15.32
CA GLY A 130 -14.77 -33.19 16.41
C GLY A 130 -13.57 -32.38 15.91
N SER A 131 -12.91 -31.69 16.84
CA SER A 131 -11.76 -30.83 16.56
C SER A 131 -10.45 -31.37 17.14
N TYR A 132 -9.34 -30.97 16.52
CA TYR A 132 -8.02 -31.27 17.05
C TYR A 132 -7.78 -30.57 18.39
N SER A 133 -8.24 -29.33 18.51
CA SER A 133 -8.15 -28.52 19.72
C SER A 133 -8.88 -29.14 20.92
N THR A 134 -10.07 -29.69 20.72
CA THR A 134 -10.81 -30.37 21.79
C THR A 134 -10.15 -31.68 22.20
N LEU A 135 -9.70 -32.51 21.24
CA LEU A 135 -8.95 -33.75 21.55
C LEU A 135 -7.67 -33.44 22.35
N PHE A 136 -6.91 -32.43 21.93
CA PHE A 136 -5.73 -31.97 22.62
C PHE A 136 -6.04 -31.52 24.06
N ALA A 137 -7.10 -30.72 24.24
CA ALA A 137 -7.52 -30.25 25.57
C ALA A 137 -7.93 -31.41 26.49
N LEU A 138 -8.70 -32.38 25.99
CA LEU A 138 -9.08 -33.57 26.76
C LEU A 138 -7.86 -34.36 27.25
N MET A 139 -6.87 -34.58 26.38
CA MET A 139 -5.63 -35.28 26.75
C MET A 139 -4.82 -34.50 27.78
N CYS A 140 -4.67 -33.17 27.62
CA CYS A 140 -3.98 -32.33 28.59
C CYS A 140 -4.66 -32.35 29.97
N ARG A 141 -5.99 -32.21 30.00
CA ARG A 141 -6.78 -32.27 31.24
C ARG A 141 -6.60 -33.60 31.97
N LYS A 142 -6.62 -34.72 31.24
CA LYS A 142 -6.33 -36.05 31.80
C LYS A 142 -4.90 -36.21 32.30
N ALA A 143 -3.94 -35.48 31.72
CA ALA A 143 -2.56 -35.43 32.21
C ALA A 143 -2.39 -34.52 33.44
N GLY A 144 -3.47 -33.92 33.96
CA GLY A 144 -3.43 -32.96 35.07
C GLY A 144 -2.98 -31.55 34.64
N ILE A 145 -2.97 -31.26 33.33
CA ILE A 145 -2.52 -29.98 32.78
C ILE A 145 -3.75 -29.15 32.44
N LYS A 146 -3.86 -27.98 33.07
CA LYS A 146 -4.98 -27.06 32.83
C LYS A 146 -4.94 -26.61 31.37
N CYS A 147 -6.00 -26.90 30.63
CA CYS A 147 -6.11 -26.60 29.21
C CYS A 147 -7.50 -26.04 28.86
N ALA A 148 -7.55 -24.82 28.34
CA ALA A 148 -8.75 -24.17 27.84
C ALA A 148 -8.90 -24.37 26.33
N ILE A 149 -10.14 -24.40 25.87
CA ILE A 149 -10.51 -24.39 24.46
C ILE A 149 -10.98 -22.97 24.13
N ILE A 150 -10.45 -22.39 23.06
CA ILE A 150 -10.74 -21.02 22.64
C ILE A 150 -11.47 -21.06 21.31
N ASN A 151 -12.67 -20.50 21.30
CA ASN A 151 -13.49 -20.30 20.11
C ASN A 151 -13.21 -18.92 19.49
N GLY A 152 -13.19 -18.85 18.17
CA GLY A 152 -12.99 -17.59 17.48
C GLY A 152 -13.02 -17.71 15.96
N ILE A 153 -12.31 -16.80 15.32
CA ILE A 153 -12.10 -16.75 13.87
C ILE A 153 -10.61 -16.73 13.56
N SER A 154 -10.22 -17.31 12.42
CA SER A 154 -8.82 -17.28 11.97
C SER A 154 -8.70 -16.87 10.51
N LYS A 155 -7.66 -16.12 10.17
CA LYS A 155 -7.20 -15.85 8.79
C LYS A 155 -6.50 -17.09 8.22
N GLY A 156 -7.23 -18.19 8.21
CA GLY A 156 -6.78 -19.51 7.81
C GLY A 156 -7.33 -19.90 6.46
N PHE A 157 -7.85 -21.12 6.36
CA PHE A 157 -8.39 -21.65 5.13
C PHE A 157 -9.68 -20.90 4.74
N GLY A 158 -9.71 -20.31 3.54
CA GLY A 158 -10.86 -19.57 2.99
C GLY A 158 -10.80 -18.04 3.19
N TYR A 159 -9.82 -17.53 3.92
CA TYR A 159 -9.56 -16.08 4.00
C TYR A 159 -8.92 -15.58 2.71
N ASN A 160 -9.46 -14.51 2.14
CA ASN A 160 -8.78 -13.71 1.12
C ASN A 160 -8.31 -12.39 1.72
N VAL A 161 -7.15 -11.92 1.23
CA VAL A 161 -6.58 -10.67 1.70
C VAL A 161 -7.53 -9.51 1.39
N GLY A 162 -7.91 -8.75 2.41
CA GLY A 162 -8.86 -7.63 2.29
C GLY A 162 -10.33 -8.01 2.53
N ASP A 163 -10.62 -9.28 2.85
CA ASP A 163 -11.97 -9.70 3.22
C ASP A 163 -12.47 -8.93 4.46
N LYS A 164 -13.51 -8.12 4.27
CA LYS A 164 -14.19 -7.42 5.38
C LYS A 164 -15.16 -8.34 6.14
N LYS A 165 -15.64 -9.41 5.50
CA LYS A 165 -16.65 -10.34 6.06
C LYS A 165 -16.00 -11.63 6.57
N VAL A 166 -15.47 -11.59 7.79
CA VAL A 166 -14.70 -12.70 8.38
C VAL A 166 -15.51 -13.68 9.24
N ALA A 167 -16.80 -13.43 9.48
CA ALA A 167 -17.64 -14.24 10.38
C ALA A 167 -17.72 -15.73 9.97
N HIS A 168 -17.60 -16.01 8.67
CA HIS A 168 -17.64 -17.37 8.14
C HIS A 168 -16.35 -18.16 8.37
N LEU A 169 -15.28 -17.54 8.89
CA LEU A 169 -13.95 -18.14 9.13
C LEU A 169 -13.80 -18.73 10.55
N ARG A 170 -14.89 -19.25 11.10
CA ARG A 170 -14.91 -19.93 12.41
C ARG A 170 -13.80 -20.98 12.52
N ASP A 171 -13.07 -20.89 13.62
CA ASP A 171 -11.93 -21.74 13.96
C ASP A 171 -11.83 -21.92 15.49
N ARG A 172 -10.93 -22.80 15.94
CA ARG A 172 -10.73 -23.13 17.35
C ARG A 172 -9.29 -23.50 17.65
N TRP A 173 -8.77 -23.02 18.77
CA TRP A 173 -7.44 -23.37 19.29
C TRP A 173 -7.51 -23.65 20.79
N ALA A 174 -6.36 -23.94 21.40
CA ALA A 174 -6.26 -24.26 22.82
C ALA A 174 -5.29 -23.34 23.54
N ALA A 175 -5.43 -23.24 24.86
CA ALA A 175 -4.44 -22.62 25.74
C ALA A 175 -4.10 -23.54 26.90
N VAL A 176 -2.81 -23.80 27.13
CA VAL A 176 -2.32 -24.59 28.28
C VAL A 176 -1.69 -23.67 29.32
N TYR A 177 -1.87 -23.97 30.61
CA TYR A 177 -1.28 -23.18 31.69
C TYR A 177 0.11 -23.71 32.05
N ILE A 178 1.16 -23.12 31.48
CA ILE A 178 2.57 -23.42 31.74
C ILE A 178 3.31 -22.09 31.88
N ASP A 179 3.66 -21.75 33.13
CA ASP A 179 4.25 -20.44 33.45
C ASP A 179 3.43 -19.28 32.88
N GLY A 180 2.11 -19.33 33.08
CA GLY A 180 1.11 -18.49 32.42
C GLY A 180 0.35 -19.23 31.30
N TRP A 181 -0.63 -18.56 30.68
CA TRP A 181 -1.39 -19.13 29.57
C TRP A 181 -0.57 -19.14 28.27
N ARG A 182 -0.50 -20.29 27.60
CA ARG A 182 0.25 -20.52 26.36
C ARG A 182 -0.66 -21.03 25.27
N LEU A 183 -0.65 -20.37 24.12
CA LEU A 183 -1.54 -20.70 23.02
C LEU A 183 -0.97 -21.86 22.19
N VAL A 184 -1.83 -22.79 21.81
CA VAL A 184 -1.50 -23.92 20.94
C VAL A 184 -2.59 -24.03 19.87
N HIS A 185 -2.22 -24.11 18.60
CA HIS A 185 -3.16 -24.34 17.50
C HIS A 185 -2.89 -25.69 16.81
N PRO A 186 -3.47 -26.80 17.30
CA PRO A 186 -3.19 -28.14 16.80
C PRO A 186 -3.45 -28.32 15.29
N LEU A 187 -4.57 -27.83 14.74
CA LEU A 187 -4.88 -28.03 13.31
C LEU A 187 -3.78 -27.43 12.41
N TRP A 188 -3.46 -26.15 12.60
CA TRP A 188 -2.42 -25.47 11.81
C TRP A 188 -1.00 -25.95 12.11
N SER A 189 -0.79 -26.59 13.26
CA SER A 189 0.48 -27.26 13.60
C SER A 189 0.77 -28.46 12.71
N TYR A 190 -0.27 -29.12 12.18
CA TYR A 190 -0.13 -30.37 11.42
C TYR A 190 -0.49 -30.23 9.94
N LYS A 191 -0.89 -29.01 9.53
CA LYS A 191 -1.37 -28.69 8.20
C LYS A 191 -0.70 -27.42 7.71
N THR A 192 0.11 -27.57 6.66
CA THR A 192 0.62 -26.43 5.90
C THR A 192 -0.18 -26.31 4.61
N ILE A 193 -0.76 -25.14 4.35
CA ILE A 193 -1.28 -24.82 3.02
C ILE A 193 -0.07 -24.64 2.11
N THR A 194 0.21 -25.65 1.30
CA THR A 194 1.06 -25.46 0.13
C THR A 194 0.16 -24.94 -0.98
N THR A 195 0.19 -23.63 -1.20
CA THR A 195 -0.45 -22.93 -2.34
C THR A 195 -1.94 -23.22 -2.50
N TYR A 196 -2.78 -22.38 -1.91
CA TYR A 196 -4.17 -22.27 -2.34
C TYR A 196 -4.22 -21.42 -3.62
N LYS A 197 -4.30 -22.09 -4.79
CA LYS A 197 -4.98 -21.49 -5.93
C LYS A 197 -6.47 -21.55 -5.61
N SER A 198 -7.00 -20.52 -4.93
CA SER A 198 -8.45 -20.31 -4.98
C SER A 198 -8.81 -20.21 -6.46
N GLY A 199 -9.94 -20.79 -6.86
CA GLY A 199 -10.43 -20.66 -8.25
C GLY A 199 -10.68 -19.21 -8.69
N HIS A 200 -10.36 -18.21 -7.87
CA HIS A 200 -10.51 -16.78 -8.15
C HIS A 200 -9.19 -16.03 -8.35
N TRP A 201 -8.03 -16.64 -8.02
CA TRP A 201 -6.72 -16.01 -8.22
C TRP A 201 -6.05 -16.58 -9.46
N ASN A 202 -6.04 -15.81 -10.56
CA ASN A 202 -5.49 -16.26 -11.83
C ASN A 202 -4.11 -15.61 -12.06
N PRO A 203 -3.03 -16.38 -12.28
CA PRO A 203 -1.72 -15.83 -12.65
C PRO A 203 -1.73 -15.28 -14.09
N ASP A 204 -2.59 -15.83 -14.95
CA ASP A 204 -2.87 -15.33 -16.29
C ASP A 204 -4.23 -14.60 -16.29
N CYS A 205 -4.26 -13.30 -16.57
CA CYS A 205 -5.52 -12.60 -16.82
C CYS A 205 -6.03 -12.99 -18.22
N LYS A 206 -6.68 -14.16 -18.35
CA LYS A 206 -7.42 -14.52 -19.57
C LYS A 206 -8.82 -13.91 -19.53
N LEU A 207 -9.05 -12.90 -20.36
CA LEU A 207 -10.37 -12.36 -20.63
C LEU A 207 -10.92 -12.99 -21.92
N SER A 208 -11.45 -14.20 -21.82
CA SER A 208 -12.29 -14.75 -22.90
C SER A 208 -13.44 -15.57 -22.34
N ASN A 209 -14.57 -15.51 -23.03
CA ASN A 209 -15.76 -16.28 -22.69
C ASN A 209 -15.52 -17.76 -22.98
N GLY A 210 -15.40 -18.52 -21.91
CA GLY A 210 -15.41 -19.97 -21.97
C GLY A 210 -15.28 -20.53 -20.57
N ILE A 211 -16.32 -21.20 -20.09
CA ILE A 211 -16.19 -22.20 -19.05
C ILE A 211 -15.23 -23.26 -19.62
N SER A 212 -13.94 -23.14 -19.35
CA SER A 212 -13.01 -24.26 -19.47
C SER A 212 -12.88 -24.88 -18.08
N ASP A 213 -13.82 -25.77 -17.78
CA ASP A 213 -13.69 -26.82 -16.76
C ASP A 213 -12.58 -27.80 -17.18
N THR A 214 -11.35 -27.30 -17.20
CA THR A 214 -10.16 -28.14 -17.21
C THR A 214 -9.27 -27.64 -16.10
N ALA A 215 -9.76 -27.79 -14.87
CA ALA A 215 -8.88 -28.10 -13.76
C ALA A 215 -8.12 -29.36 -14.18
N SER A 216 -6.89 -29.18 -14.68
CA SER A 216 -5.94 -30.29 -14.70
C SER A 216 -5.77 -30.70 -13.24
N ASP A 217 -6.41 -31.82 -12.91
CA ASP A 217 -6.32 -32.56 -11.66
C ASP A 217 -4.90 -33.13 -11.49
N ASP A 218 -3.90 -32.27 -11.56
CA ASP A 218 -2.50 -32.62 -11.39
C ASP A 218 -2.17 -32.57 -9.91
N GLY A 219 -2.86 -33.41 -9.11
CA GLY A 219 -2.46 -34.02 -7.83
C GLY A 219 -1.90 -33.16 -6.67
N THR A 220 -1.61 -31.88 -6.86
CA THR A 220 -0.69 -31.07 -6.03
C THR A 220 -1.40 -30.08 -5.11
N ASN A 221 -2.70 -29.87 -5.27
CA ASN A 221 -3.53 -29.12 -4.33
C ASN A 221 -3.90 -29.99 -3.12
N GLY A 222 -3.05 -30.02 -2.10
CA GLY A 222 -3.31 -30.77 -0.87
C GLY A 222 -2.49 -30.22 0.30
N ALA A 223 -3.13 -30.06 1.47
CA ALA A 223 -2.42 -29.70 2.70
C ALA A 223 -1.35 -30.77 2.99
N LYS A 224 -0.07 -30.37 3.00
CA LYS A 224 1.02 -31.26 3.39
C LYS A 224 1.04 -31.40 4.91
N HIS A 225 1.27 -32.62 5.37
CA HIS A 225 1.39 -32.92 6.77
C HIS A 225 2.84 -32.72 7.21
N GLU A 226 3.11 -31.56 7.79
CA GLU A 226 4.41 -31.12 8.30
C GLU A 226 4.21 -30.44 9.66
N PHE A 227 5.11 -30.68 10.62
CA PHE A 227 5.02 -30.07 11.94
C PHE A 227 5.42 -28.59 11.87
N ASN A 228 4.44 -27.70 11.95
CA ASN A 228 4.69 -26.28 12.08
C ASN A 228 4.82 -25.92 13.57
N GLU A 229 6.06 -25.87 14.04
CA GLU A 229 6.42 -25.49 15.41
C GLU A 229 5.91 -24.10 15.83
N PHE A 230 5.41 -23.25 14.92
CA PHE A 230 4.88 -21.93 15.27
C PHE A 230 3.74 -22.05 16.27
N TYR A 231 2.79 -22.90 15.92
CA TYR A 231 1.51 -23.07 16.59
C TYR A 231 1.60 -23.89 17.88
N PHE A 232 2.82 -24.20 18.34
CA PHE A 232 3.06 -24.81 19.64
C PHE A 232 3.54 -23.76 20.63
N LEU A 233 2.78 -23.46 21.68
CA LEU A 233 3.11 -22.44 22.70
C LEU A 233 3.39 -21.06 22.09
N THR A 234 2.64 -20.68 21.06
CA THR A 234 2.81 -19.41 20.34
C THR A 234 2.62 -18.23 21.29
N ASP A 235 3.47 -17.21 21.16
CA ASP A 235 3.32 -15.98 21.92
C ASP A 235 2.03 -15.25 21.48
N PRO A 236 1.22 -14.74 22.42
CA PRO A 236 -0.06 -14.10 22.07
C PRO A 236 0.05 -12.94 21.08
N GLN A 237 1.12 -12.14 21.19
CA GLN A 237 1.43 -11.05 20.26
C GLN A 237 1.66 -11.53 18.82
N GLU A 238 2.05 -12.79 18.63
CA GLU A 238 2.22 -13.39 17.31
C GLU A 238 0.94 -14.06 16.82
N LEU A 239 0.28 -14.88 17.66
CA LEU A 239 -0.89 -15.64 17.24
C LEU A 239 -2.11 -14.75 16.95
N ILE A 240 -2.25 -13.62 17.66
CA ILE A 240 -3.33 -12.66 17.46
C ILE A 240 -3.39 -12.12 16.03
N ASN A 241 -2.28 -12.12 15.27
CA ASN A 241 -2.28 -11.67 13.87
C ASN A 241 -3.07 -12.61 12.94
N MET A 242 -3.22 -13.87 13.36
CA MET A 242 -3.95 -14.90 12.61
C MET A 242 -5.25 -15.32 13.27
N CYS A 243 -5.34 -15.36 14.60
CA CYS A 243 -6.49 -15.90 15.33
C CYS A 243 -7.09 -14.81 16.23
N PHE A 244 -8.40 -14.56 16.12
CA PHE A 244 -9.12 -13.59 16.94
C PHE A 244 -10.20 -14.31 17.76
N PRO A 245 -10.09 -14.34 19.10
CA PRO A 245 -11.02 -15.06 19.97
C PRO A 245 -12.37 -14.35 20.05
N ASP A 246 -13.42 -15.12 20.35
CA ASP A 246 -14.75 -14.55 20.64
C ASP A 246 -14.79 -13.83 21.99
N ASP A 247 -14.06 -14.36 22.96
CA ASP A 247 -13.86 -13.73 24.27
C ASP A 247 -12.54 -12.95 24.27
N ASP A 248 -12.67 -11.64 24.41
CA ASP A 248 -11.56 -10.68 24.43
C ASP A 248 -10.53 -10.94 25.54
N GLN A 249 -10.85 -11.70 26.59
CA GLN A 249 -9.87 -12.09 27.61
C GLN A 249 -8.82 -13.04 27.05
N TRP A 250 -9.17 -13.85 26.05
CA TRP A 250 -8.27 -14.83 25.44
C TRP A 250 -7.33 -14.27 24.37
N GLN A 251 -7.33 -12.96 24.13
CA GLN A 251 -6.31 -12.33 23.29
C GLN A 251 -4.93 -12.37 23.97
N LEU A 252 -4.89 -12.40 25.31
CA LEU A 252 -3.66 -12.51 26.13
C LEU A 252 -2.57 -11.48 25.77
N ILE A 253 -2.97 -10.28 25.36
CA ILE A 253 -2.11 -9.12 25.10
C ILE A 253 -2.57 -7.93 25.95
N ASP A 254 -1.65 -7.02 26.25
CA ASP A 254 -1.93 -5.84 27.08
C ASP A 254 -2.92 -4.88 26.40
N ASN A 255 -2.70 -4.60 25.11
CA ASN A 255 -3.54 -3.72 24.29
C ASN A 255 -4.45 -4.56 23.40
N LYS A 256 -5.64 -4.90 23.90
CA LYS A 256 -6.62 -5.72 23.18
C LYS A 256 -7.04 -5.05 21.87
N LEU A 257 -7.07 -5.86 20.81
CA LEU A 257 -7.55 -5.45 19.49
C LEU A 257 -9.07 -5.63 19.42
N ASN A 258 -9.73 -4.80 18.61
CA ASN A 258 -11.10 -5.08 18.18
C ASN A 258 -11.10 -5.77 16.81
N ILE A 259 -12.23 -6.39 16.45
CA ILE A 259 -12.36 -7.14 15.20
C ILE A 259 -12.09 -6.28 13.96
N ASP A 260 -12.49 -5.01 13.94
CA ASP A 260 -12.26 -4.12 12.77
C ASP A 260 -10.78 -3.79 12.56
N SER A 261 -10.05 -3.57 13.65
CA SER A 261 -8.60 -3.35 13.62
C SER A 261 -7.88 -4.63 13.20
N TRP A 262 -8.31 -5.77 13.73
CA TRP A 262 -7.77 -7.08 13.37
C TRP A 262 -8.02 -7.43 11.90
N THR A 263 -9.23 -7.19 11.37
CA THR A 263 -9.58 -7.45 9.96
C THR A 263 -8.75 -6.61 8.99
N ARG A 264 -8.41 -5.37 9.35
CA ARG A 264 -7.56 -4.48 8.54
C ARG A 264 -6.05 -4.76 8.67
N ALA A 265 -5.64 -5.50 9.71
CA ALA A 265 -4.25 -5.87 9.91
C ALA A 265 -3.82 -6.92 8.85
N PRO A 266 -2.60 -6.83 8.31
CA PRO A 266 -2.09 -7.80 7.34
C PRO A 266 -2.01 -9.20 7.93
N LEU A 267 -2.17 -10.21 7.07
CA LEU A 267 -1.89 -11.59 7.46
C LEU A 267 -0.38 -11.80 7.44
N VAL A 268 0.21 -11.76 8.63
CA VAL A 268 1.63 -11.92 8.84
C VAL A 268 1.89 -13.32 9.40
N MET A 269 2.76 -14.11 8.74
CA MET A 269 3.14 -15.45 9.20
C MET A 269 4.36 -15.41 10.13
N LYS A 270 4.53 -16.48 10.92
CA LYS A 270 5.60 -16.75 11.90
C LYS A 270 6.94 -16.03 11.64
N ARG A 271 7.47 -16.13 10.41
CA ARG A 271 8.86 -15.72 10.14
C ARG A 271 9.06 -14.21 10.04
N PHE A 272 7.99 -13.44 9.87
CA PHE A 272 8.08 -11.99 10.03
C PHE A 272 8.59 -11.63 11.44
N SER A 273 8.05 -12.25 12.48
CA SER A 273 8.48 -12.04 13.86
C SER A 273 9.80 -12.75 14.20
N THR A 274 10.00 -14.00 13.75
CA THR A 274 11.20 -14.77 14.12
C THR A 274 12.48 -14.31 13.40
N GLU A 275 12.36 -13.78 12.19
CA GLU A 275 13.47 -13.21 11.40
C GLU A 275 13.53 -11.69 11.56
N GLY A 276 13.03 -11.11 12.68
CA GLY A 276 13.24 -9.71 13.07
C GLY A 276 12.66 -8.63 12.15
N PHE A 277 11.74 -8.96 11.25
CA PHE A 277 10.99 -7.96 10.51
C PHE A 277 10.08 -7.19 11.47
N LYS A 278 10.11 -5.86 11.39
CA LYS A 278 9.22 -5.00 12.16
C LYS A 278 8.13 -4.48 11.23
N ASN A 279 6.87 -4.61 11.66
CA ASN A 279 5.77 -3.95 10.98
C ASN A 279 6.02 -2.44 11.11
N SER A 280 6.11 -1.73 9.98
CA SER A 280 5.90 -0.29 10.01
C SER A 280 4.45 -0.06 10.45
N ALA A 281 4.18 1.05 11.15
CA ALA A 281 2.81 1.40 11.58
C ALA A 281 1.82 1.57 10.41
N GLU A 282 2.32 1.53 9.17
CA GLU A 282 1.59 1.73 7.92
C GLU A 282 1.29 0.42 7.17
N PHE A 283 1.78 -0.73 7.64
CA PHE A 283 1.56 -2.02 6.98
C PHE A 283 0.11 -2.50 7.18
N LYS A 284 -0.75 -2.24 6.19
CA LYS A 284 -2.17 -2.65 6.15
C LYS A 284 -2.32 -3.96 5.35
N SER A 285 -3.40 -4.71 5.60
CA SER A 285 -3.73 -5.91 4.80
C SER A 285 -3.94 -5.60 3.32
N THR A 286 -4.47 -4.41 3.04
CA THR A 286 -4.74 -3.93 1.70
C THR A 286 -4.16 -2.53 1.56
N LEU A 287 -3.38 -2.35 0.51
CA LEU A 287 -2.81 -1.07 0.09
C LEU A 287 -3.58 -0.55 -1.11
N GLU A 288 -3.56 0.75 -1.32
CA GLU A 288 -4.13 1.37 -2.52
C GLU A 288 -2.99 1.69 -3.49
N SER A 289 -3.19 1.43 -4.78
CA SER A 289 -2.22 1.84 -5.79
C SER A 289 -2.36 3.33 -6.08
N GLU A 290 -1.25 4.00 -6.34
CA GLU A 290 -1.22 5.37 -6.84
C GLU A 290 -1.02 5.31 -8.35
N ASN A 291 -2.01 5.78 -9.12
CA ASN A 291 -1.95 5.80 -10.59
C ASN A 291 -1.68 4.43 -11.24
N GLY A 292 -2.04 3.33 -10.55
CA GLY A 292 -1.76 1.96 -11.00
C GLY A 292 -0.35 1.46 -10.70
N VAL A 293 0.39 2.10 -9.77
CA VAL A 293 1.67 1.60 -9.26
C VAL A 293 1.60 1.45 -7.74
N CYS A 294 2.18 0.38 -7.20
CA CYS A 294 2.35 0.20 -5.77
C CYS A 294 3.77 -0.27 -5.47
N CYS A 295 4.34 0.28 -4.41
CA CYS A 295 5.71 0.00 -3.99
C CYS A 295 5.72 -0.54 -2.56
N LEU A 296 6.37 -1.68 -2.34
CA LEU A 296 6.55 -2.29 -1.01
C LEU A 296 8.03 -2.30 -0.66
N VAL A 297 8.34 -1.90 0.57
CA VAL A 297 9.71 -1.95 1.10
C VAL A 297 9.80 -3.04 2.16
N VAL A 298 10.70 -4.00 1.94
CA VAL A 298 11.02 -5.07 2.88
C VAL A 298 12.45 -4.84 3.40
N GLN A 299 12.59 -4.69 4.72
CA GLN A 299 13.89 -4.49 5.36
C GLN A 299 14.23 -5.69 6.24
N PRO A 300 15.19 -6.55 5.83
CA PRO A 300 15.65 -7.66 6.66
C PRO A 300 16.51 -7.15 7.83
N PRO A 301 16.61 -7.88 8.95
CA PRO A 301 17.53 -7.52 10.01
C PRO A 301 18.96 -7.52 9.52
N ARG A 302 19.77 -6.59 10.04
CA ARG A 302 21.19 -6.45 9.68
C ARG A 302 22.00 -7.73 9.88
N ALA A 303 21.62 -8.58 10.84
CA ALA A 303 22.31 -9.86 11.10
C ALA A 303 22.14 -10.89 9.96
N GLN A 304 21.13 -10.75 9.11
CA GLN A 304 20.79 -11.70 8.05
C GLN A 304 20.89 -11.09 6.66
N SER A 305 21.22 -9.80 6.55
CA SER A 305 21.15 -9.03 5.30
C SER A 305 21.98 -9.61 4.16
N ILE A 306 23.14 -10.19 4.45
CA ILE A 306 24.10 -10.66 3.44
C ILE A 306 23.55 -11.88 2.69
N GLU A 307 22.97 -12.85 3.41
CA GLU A 307 22.44 -14.09 2.82
C GLU A 307 20.95 -14.04 2.52
N PHE A 308 20.26 -12.93 2.79
CA PHE A 308 18.82 -12.86 2.59
C PHE A 308 18.44 -12.81 1.10
N GLN A 309 17.39 -13.54 0.73
CA GLN A 309 16.79 -13.56 -0.60
C GLN A 309 15.27 -13.43 -0.50
N LEU A 310 14.68 -12.72 -1.46
CA LEU A 310 13.23 -12.62 -1.64
C LEU A 310 12.75 -13.32 -2.91
N SER A 311 11.53 -13.83 -2.86
CA SER A 311 10.75 -14.30 -4.00
C SER A 311 9.28 -13.90 -3.82
N HIS A 312 8.50 -13.94 -4.89
CA HIS A 312 7.11 -13.51 -4.86
C HIS A 312 6.23 -14.36 -5.77
N ASP A 313 4.95 -14.44 -5.43
CA ASP A 313 3.88 -14.79 -6.38
C ASP A 313 2.96 -13.57 -6.53
N PHE A 314 2.67 -13.18 -7.77
CA PHE A 314 1.74 -12.09 -8.06
C PHE A 314 0.48 -12.63 -8.74
N SER A 315 -0.68 -12.32 -8.16
CA SER A 315 -1.96 -12.84 -8.64
C SER A 315 -3.06 -11.78 -8.57
N PHE A 316 -4.09 -11.96 -9.39
CA PHE A 316 -5.21 -11.01 -9.50
C PHE A 316 -6.55 -11.71 -9.27
N ASN A 317 -7.47 -10.99 -8.63
CA ASN A 317 -8.85 -11.39 -8.43
C ASN A 317 -9.81 -10.30 -8.95
N TYR A 318 -10.75 -10.72 -9.78
CA TYR A 318 -11.79 -9.85 -10.31
C TYR A 318 -12.78 -9.51 -9.19
N LEU A 319 -12.72 -8.27 -8.68
CA LEU A 319 -13.71 -7.80 -7.70
C LEU A 319 -15.03 -7.32 -8.33
N ILE A 320 -15.09 -7.16 -9.66
CA ILE A 320 -16.25 -6.63 -10.38
C ILE A 320 -16.46 -7.46 -11.64
N ASP A 321 -17.73 -7.76 -11.95
CA ASP A 321 -18.13 -8.46 -13.17
C ASP A 321 -17.56 -7.77 -14.42
N LYS A 322 -17.02 -8.62 -15.28
CA LYS A 322 -16.27 -8.39 -16.53
C LYS A 322 -16.67 -7.12 -17.31
N THR A 323 -15.70 -6.24 -17.57
CA THR A 323 -15.64 -5.51 -18.84
C THR A 323 -14.83 -6.31 -19.85
N GLU A 324 -15.42 -6.56 -21.02
CA GLU A 324 -14.80 -7.25 -22.15
C GLU A 324 -13.55 -6.52 -22.63
N SER A 325 -12.36 -7.09 -22.40
CA SER A 325 -11.16 -6.74 -23.16
C SER A 325 -10.51 -8.02 -23.64
N GLU A 326 -10.02 -8.07 -24.88
CA GLU A 326 -9.60 -9.32 -25.55
C GLU A 326 -8.14 -9.72 -25.26
N GLU A 327 -7.38 -8.92 -24.49
CA GLU A 327 -5.94 -9.12 -24.29
C GLU A 327 -5.62 -9.96 -23.05
N THR A 328 -4.83 -11.03 -23.23
CA THR A 328 -4.30 -11.81 -22.11
C THR A 328 -3.14 -11.05 -21.46
N ILE A 329 -3.30 -10.67 -20.20
CA ILE A 329 -2.26 -9.95 -19.44
C ILE A 329 -1.46 -10.96 -18.60
N PHE A 330 -0.15 -11.03 -18.85
CA PHE A 330 0.80 -11.82 -18.05
C PHE A 330 1.31 -11.00 -16.86
N LEU A 331 0.71 -11.18 -15.69
CA LEU A 331 0.97 -10.34 -14.51
C LEU A 331 2.39 -10.39 -13.98
N GLU A 332 3.09 -11.53 -14.16
CA GLU A 332 4.49 -11.68 -13.77
C GLU A 332 5.38 -10.58 -14.38
N LYS A 333 5.04 -10.08 -15.58
CA LYS A 333 5.76 -8.98 -16.25
C LYS A 333 5.50 -7.59 -15.68
N TYR A 334 4.66 -7.49 -14.65
CA TYR A 334 4.28 -6.24 -14.03
C TYR A 334 4.75 -6.14 -12.57
N LEU A 335 5.63 -7.04 -12.12
CA LEU A 335 6.25 -6.95 -10.80
C LEU A 335 7.76 -7.16 -10.90
N ILE A 336 8.53 -6.30 -10.25
CA ILE A 336 9.98 -6.44 -10.11
C ILE A 336 10.40 -6.39 -8.65
N ILE A 337 11.49 -7.09 -8.35
CA ILE A 337 12.17 -7.01 -7.06
C ILE A 337 13.54 -6.37 -7.29
N ALA A 338 13.85 -5.33 -6.52
CA ALA A 338 15.14 -4.68 -6.52
C ALA A 338 15.74 -4.65 -5.10
N ARG A 339 17.06 -4.78 -4.99
CA ARG A 339 17.79 -4.68 -3.73
C ARG A 339 18.61 -3.41 -3.70
N ASP A 340 18.57 -2.75 -2.55
CA ASP A 340 19.49 -1.68 -2.15
C ASP A 340 20.38 -2.19 -1.04
N VAL A 341 21.64 -2.44 -1.38
CA VAL A 341 22.63 -3.00 -0.44
C VAL A 341 23.06 -1.98 0.60
N GLU A 342 23.13 -0.70 0.23
CA GLU A 342 23.62 0.38 1.10
C GLU A 342 22.59 0.67 2.20
N GLU A 343 21.32 0.77 1.82
CA GLU A 343 20.21 1.02 2.74
C GLU A 343 19.71 -0.24 3.46
N ASN A 344 20.21 -1.42 3.06
CA ASN A 344 19.71 -2.73 3.50
C ASN A 344 18.19 -2.85 3.31
N LYS A 345 17.72 -2.61 2.09
CA LYS A 345 16.30 -2.63 1.73
C LYS A 345 16.06 -3.45 0.48
N TRP A 346 14.87 -4.04 0.40
CA TRP A 346 14.33 -4.65 -0.80
C TRP A 346 13.09 -3.88 -1.22
N LEU A 347 13.02 -3.56 -2.50
CA LEU A 347 11.90 -2.90 -3.14
C LEU A 347 11.13 -3.93 -3.97
N ILE A 348 9.81 -3.99 -3.79
CA ILE A 348 8.91 -4.74 -4.65
C ILE A 348 8.01 -3.70 -5.31
N GLU A 349 8.23 -3.45 -6.60
CA GLU A 349 7.43 -2.52 -7.39
C GLU A 349 6.48 -3.31 -8.28
N ALA A 350 5.18 -3.09 -8.11
CA ALA A 350 4.12 -3.74 -8.87
C ALA A 350 3.31 -2.70 -9.63
N ARG A 351 3.01 -3.00 -10.90
CA ARG A 351 2.17 -2.21 -11.79
C ARG A 351 0.83 -2.92 -11.99
N MET A 352 -0.25 -2.18 -11.86
CA MET A 352 -1.63 -2.66 -11.98
C MET A 352 -2.17 -2.23 -13.34
N PRO A 353 -2.11 -3.09 -14.37
CA PRO A 353 -2.57 -2.71 -15.70
C PRO A 353 -4.09 -2.53 -15.79
N ILE A 354 -4.85 -3.09 -14.85
CA ILE A 354 -6.32 -3.01 -14.81
C ILE A 354 -6.81 -2.72 -13.39
N ALA A 355 -8.00 -2.15 -13.28
CA ALA A 355 -8.65 -1.95 -11.99
C ALA A 355 -9.04 -3.30 -11.36
N GLY A 356 -8.92 -3.41 -10.04
CA GLY A 356 -9.29 -4.60 -9.28
C GLY A 356 -8.39 -4.84 -8.07
N LEU A 357 -8.47 -6.05 -7.52
CA LEU A 357 -7.70 -6.45 -6.35
C LEU A 357 -6.61 -7.43 -6.74
N TYR A 358 -5.39 -7.04 -6.40
CA TYR A 358 -4.20 -7.84 -6.58
C TYR A 358 -3.75 -8.44 -5.25
N ARG A 359 -3.03 -9.56 -5.32
CA ARG A 359 -2.38 -10.19 -4.18
C ARG A 359 -0.92 -10.45 -4.52
N ILE A 360 -0.03 -9.95 -3.67
CA ILE A 360 1.39 -10.28 -3.66
C ILE A 360 1.64 -11.21 -2.47
N THR A 361 2.07 -12.43 -2.74
CA THR A 361 2.59 -13.35 -1.73
C THR A 361 4.11 -13.21 -1.70
N ILE A 362 4.69 -12.88 -0.55
CA ILE A 362 6.13 -12.64 -0.39
C ILE A 362 6.77 -13.82 0.34
N TYR A 363 7.85 -14.36 -0.23
CA TYR A 363 8.70 -15.37 0.39
C TYR A 363 10.08 -14.81 0.67
N GLY A 364 10.75 -15.24 1.73
CA GLY A 364 12.13 -14.83 1.96
C GLY A 364 12.84 -15.45 3.16
N GLY A 365 14.15 -15.58 3.03
CA GLY A 365 15.01 -16.24 4.01
C GLY A 365 16.45 -16.33 3.52
N SER A 366 17.28 -17.17 4.14
CA SER A 366 18.65 -17.39 3.67
C SER A 366 18.65 -18.03 2.28
N CYS A 367 19.52 -17.52 1.40
CA CYS A 367 19.77 -18.00 0.04
C CYS A 367 20.37 -19.42 0.01
N THR A 368 20.80 -19.95 1.16
CA THR A 368 21.26 -21.33 1.30
C THR A 368 20.10 -22.32 1.51
N SER A 369 18.89 -21.82 1.74
CA SER A 369 17.72 -22.66 2.00
C SER A 369 17.13 -23.21 0.69
N GLN A 370 16.85 -24.52 0.64
CA GLN A 370 16.25 -25.18 -0.52
C GLN A 370 14.86 -24.63 -0.88
N LYS A 371 14.15 -24.03 0.08
CA LYS A 371 12.85 -23.40 -0.15
C LYS A 371 12.72 -22.13 0.69
N LEU A 372 12.45 -21.02 0.03
CA LEU A 372 12.15 -19.76 0.71
C LEU A 372 10.82 -19.87 1.46
N PRO A 373 10.78 -19.53 2.76
CA PRO A 373 9.56 -19.60 3.55
C PRO A 373 8.62 -18.45 3.17
N TRP A 374 7.32 -18.67 3.35
CA TRP A 374 6.30 -17.63 3.19
C TRP A 374 6.40 -16.61 4.34
N ILE A 375 6.47 -15.33 3.99
CA ILE A 375 6.56 -14.19 4.93
C ILE A 375 5.15 -13.62 5.18
N CYS A 376 4.49 -13.13 4.14
CA CYS A 376 3.18 -12.48 4.23
C CYS A 376 2.47 -12.44 2.88
N ASP A 377 1.15 -12.20 2.94
CA ASP A 377 0.37 -11.80 1.77
C ASP A 377 -0.10 -10.35 1.91
N VAL A 378 0.02 -9.59 0.82
CA VAL A 378 -0.40 -8.19 0.72
C VAL A 378 -1.43 -8.06 -0.40
N GLY A 379 -2.57 -7.44 -0.09
CA GLY A 379 -3.58 -7.09 -1.08
C GLY A 379 -3.31 -5.68 -1.62
N ILE A 380 -3.54 -5.45 -2.91
CA ILE A 380 -3.44 -4.11 -3.50
C ILE A 380 -4.73 -3.82 -4.25
N MET A 381 -5.47 -2.81 -3.79
CA MET A 381 -6.65 -2.28 -4.45
C MET A 381 -6.23 -1.24 -5.48
N CYS A 382 -6.62 -1.44 -6.73
CA CYS A 382 -6.45 -0.47 -7.81
C CYS A 382 -7.83 -0.04 -8.31
N LEU A 383 -8.21 1.22 -8.07
CA LEU A 383 -9.49 1.75 -8.53
C LEU A 383 -9.36 2.32 -9.95
N ASP A 384 -8.36 3.16 -10.18
CA ASP A 384 -8.17 3.87 -11.45
C ASP A 384 -6.69 3.78 -11.91
N PRO A 385 -6.32 2.76 -12.70
CA PRO A 385 -4.97 2.67 -13.27
C PRO A 385 -4.78 3.72 -14.37
N THR A 386 -3.56 4.25 -14.48
CA THR A 386 -3.21 5.13 -15.61
C THR A 386 -3.38 4.40 -16.94
N SER A 387 -3.93 5.06 -17.96
CA SER A 387 -4.08 4.47 -19.29
C SER A 387 -2.71 4.10 -19.89
N GLY A 388 -2.56 2.86 -20.33
CA GLY A 388 -1.36 2.41 -21.05
C GLY A 388 -0.18 1.96 -20.18
N ILE A 389 -0.41 1.49 -18.95
CA ILE A 389 0.61 0.87 -18.11
C ILE A 389 1.28 -0.28 -18.85
N LYS A 390 2.62 -0.21 -18.98
CA LYS A 390 3.42 -1.19 -19.72
C LYS A 390 4.07 -2.19 -18.76
N PRO A 391 4.25 -3.45 -19.19
CA PRO A 391 5.05 -4.40 -18.43
C PRO A 391 6.51 -3.95 -18.38
N TYR A 392 7.27 -4.42 -17.39
CA TYR A 392 8.71 -4.19 -17.31
C TYR A 392 9.45 -4.80 -18.52
N PRO A 393 10.67 -4.32 -18.82
CA PRO A 393 11.45 -4.81 -19.96
C PRO A 393 11.83 -6.30 -19.84
N ASP A 394 12.14 -6.75 -18.63
CA ASP A 394 12.52 -8.12 -18.29
C ASP A 394 12.23 -8.37 -16.80
N ILE A 395 12.14 -9.64 -16.38
CA ILE A 395 12.02 -10.04 -14.98
C ILE A 395 13.15 -11.04 -14.69
N PRO A 396 14.33 -10.59 -14.24
CA PRO A 396 15.40 -11.51 -13.89
C PRO A 396 15.00 -12.34 -12.66
N GLU A 397 15.27 -13.64 -12.67
CA GLU A 397 14.88 -14.53 -11.56
C GLU A 397 15.55 -14.16 -10.24
N ILE A 398 16.82 -13.73 -10.32
CA ILE A 398 17.56 -13.23 -9.14
C ILE A 398 17.20 -11.79 -8.77
N GLY A 399 16.33 -11.11 -9.52
CA GLY A 399 15.94 -9.71 -9.32
C GLY A 399 16.99 -8.68 -9.78
N TYR A 400 16.79 -7.42 -9.39
CA TYR A 400 17.65 -6.27 -9.70
C TYR A 400 18.50 -5.84 -8.50
N GLY A 401 19.71 -5.36 -8.76
CA GLY A 401 20.71 -4.96 -7.78
C GLY A 401 21.71 -6.06 -7.44
N PRO A 402 22.80 -5.72 -6.72
CA PRO A 402 23.77 -6.70 -6.26
C PRO A 402 23.13 -7.68 -5.28
N MET A 403 23.25 -8.98 -5.57
CA MET A 403 22.64 -10.10 -4.84
C MET A 403 23.72 -10.93 -4.11
N PRO A 404 23.35 -11.88 -3.22
CA PRO A 404 24.35 -12.72 -2.55
C PRO A 404 25.25 -13.49 -3.55
N ILE A 405 24.68 -13.87 -4.71
CA ILE A 405 25.42 -14.50 -5.81
C ILE A 405 26.47 -13.57 -6.45
N THR A 406 26.27 -12.25 -6.42
CA THR A 406 27.23 -11.27 -6.97
C THR A 406 28.59 -11.38 -6.27
N GLU A 407 28.58 -11.45 -4.93
CA GLU A 407 29.79 -11.62 -4.13
C GLU A 407 30.37 -13.04 -4.27
N LYS A 408 29.52 -14.07 -4.36
CA LYS A 408 29.95 -15.46 -4.62
C LYS A 408 30.80 -15.57 -5.90
N TYR A 409 30.46 -14.79 -6.93
CA TYR A 409 31.20 -14.72 -8.19
C TYR A 409 32.22 -13.57 -8.25
N ALA A 410 32.77 -13.19 -7.09
CA ALA A 410 33.93 -12.30 -6.95
C ALA A 410 33.70 -10.83 -7.36
N LEU A 411 32.46 -10.38 -7.55
CA LEU A 411 32.15 -8.97 -7.74
C LEU A 411 31.83 -8.34 -6.38
N LEU A 412 32.70 -7.44 -5.95
CA LEU A 412 32.66 -6.79 -4.64
C LEU A 412 32.54 -5.27 -4.81
N ASN A 413 32.11 -4.57 -3.76
CA ASN A 413 32.08 -3.10 -3.68
C ASN A 413 31.51 -2.44 -4.95
N PRO A 414 30.21 -2.65 -5.24
CA PRO A 414 29.54 -2.02 -6.37
C PRO A 414 29.55 -0.50 -6.22
N SER A 415 29.86 0.21 -7.30
CA SER A 415 29.66 1.67 -7.37
C SER A 415 28.20 2.09 -7.27
N HIS A 416 27.28 1.19 -7.61
CA HIS A 416 25.84 1.42 -7.60
C HIS A 416 25.19 0.32 -6.77
N PRO A 417 24.96 0.56 -5.46
CA PRO A 417 24.40 -0.45 -4.56
C PRO A 417 22.90 -0.67 -4.75
N ASN A 418 22.20 0.25 -5.43
CA ASN A 418 20.78 0.17 -5.75
C ASN A 418 20.56 -0.47 -7.13
N GLY A 419 19.69 -1.48 -7.19
CA GLY A 419 19.31 -2.15 -8.43
C GLY A 419 18.52 -1.32 -9.44
N MET A 420 17.97 -0.18 -9.04
CA MET A 420 17.21 0.73 -9.90
C MET A 420 17.99 2.02 -10.12
N LEU A 421 18.28 2.32 -11.38
CA LEU A 421 19.13 3.45 -11.77
C LEU A 421 18.41 4.38 -12.73
N PHE A 422 18.51 5.67 -12.44
CA PHE A 422 18.15 6.72 -13.37
C PHE A 422 19.33 7.01 -14.31
N VAL A 423 19.11 6.96 -15.61
CA VAL A 423 20.16 7.17 -16.63
C VAL A 423 19.72 8.23 -17.62
N LYS A 424 20.50 9.30 -17.76
CA LYS A 424 20.25 10.34 -18.76
C LYS A 424 20.59 9.84 -20.16
N THR A 425 19.73 10.16 -21.14
CA THR A 425 19.98 9.78 -22.54
C THR A 425 21.26 10.42 -23.08
N LYS A 426 21.94 9.71 -23.97
CA LYS A 426 23.22 10.06 -24.61
C LYS A 426 24.40 10.23 -23.65
N GLN A 427 24.22 10.08 -22.34
CA GLN A 427 25.29 10.03 -21.36
C GLN A 427 25.76 8.60 -21.15
N THR A 428 27.08 8.39 -21.03
CA THR A 428 27.63 7.09 -20.65
C THR A 428 27.57 6.95 -19.13
N GLN A 429 26.83 5.96 -18.65
CA GLN A 429 26.81 5.52 -17.26
C GLN A 429 27.87 4.43 -17.07
N HIS A 430 28.69 4.58 -16.03
CA HIS A 430 29.69 3.58 -15.64
C HIS A 430 29.21 2.87 -14.38
N ILE A 431 29.07 1.55 -14.44
CA ILE A 431 28.77 0.70 -13.29
C ILE A 431 29.99 -0.19 -13.05
N THR A 432 30.71 0.10 -11.97
CA THR A 432 31.95 -0.58 -11.61
C THR A 432 31.81 -1.51 -10.41
N PHE A 433 32.62 -2.56 -10.41
CA PHE A 433 32.80 -3.51 -9.31
C PHE A 433 34.29 -3.78 -9.08
N HIS A 434 34.70 -3.93 -7.83
CA HIS A 434 36.00 -4.49 -7.49
C HIS A 434 35.98 -6.00 -7.70
N ILE A 435 37.06 -6.55 -8.26
CA ILE A 435 37.19 -7.99 -8.48
C ILE A 435 38.41 -8.52 -7.75
N ASN A 436 38.25 -9.62 -7.03
CA ASN A 436 39.36 -10.28 -6.32
C ASN A 436 40.08 -11.35 -7.18
N LYS A 437 39.48 -11.75 -8.30
CA LYS A 437 39.99 -12.74 -9.25
C LYS A 437 39.75 -12.22 -10.68
N ARG A 438 40.58 -12.63 -11.65
CA ARG A 438 40.31 -12.30 -13.05
C ARG A 438 39.08 -13.08 -13.53
N VAL A 439 38.05 -12.36 -13.98
CA VAL A 439 36.79 -12.93 -14.48
C VAL A 439 36.59 -12.60 -15.95
N THR A 440 35.84 -13.45 -16.65
CA THR A 440 35.32 -13.12 -18.00
C THR A 440 33.87 -12.71 -17.86
N ALA A 441 33.53 -11.48 -18.27
CA ALA A 441 32.20 -10.93 -18.16
C ALA A 441 31.55 -10.70 -19.53
N LYS A 442 30.23 -10.81 -19.57
CA LYS A 442 29.37 -10.47 -20.69
C LYS A 442 28.17 -9.68 -20.17
N VAL A 443 27.73 -8.69 -20.94
CA VAL A 443 26.55 -7.89 -20.60
C VAL A 443 25.47 -8.06 -21.65
N ASN A 444 24.21 -8.03 -21.23
CA ASN A 444 23.04 -8.08 -22.10
C ASN A 444 22.09 -6.94 -21.72
N LEU A 445 21.81 -6.05 -22.67
CA LEU A 445 20.86 -4.95 -22.48
C LEU A 445 19.56 -5.28 -23.22
N ILE A 446 18.44 -5.20 -22.50
CA ILE A 446 17.09 -5.50 -22.98
C ILE A 446 16.26 -4.22 -22.87
N GLY A 447 15.54 -3.86 -23.93
CA GLY A 447 14.65 -2.71 -23.95
C GLY A 447 13.58 -2.88 -25.02
N LYS A 448 12.35 -2.43 -24.73
CA LYS A 448 11.24 -2.55 -25.69
C LYS A 448 11.41 -1.54 -26.82
N GLY A 449 11.08 -1.95 -28.04
CA GLY A 449 11.11 -1.07 -29.22
C GLY A 449 12.52 -0.80 -29.81
N VAL A 450 13.55 -1.54 -29.38
CA VAL A 450 14.91 -1.45 -29.92
C VAL A 450 15.39 -2.84 -30.33
N HIS A 451 16.01 -2.93 -31.50
CA HIS A 451 16.49 -4.22 -32.02
C HIS A 451 17.73 -4.70 -31.23
N LYS A 452 17.81 -6.00 -30.92
CA LYS A 452 18.90 -6.60 -30.11
C LYS A 452 20.31 -6.18 -30.55
N ARG A 453 20.58 -6.18 -31.86
CA ARG A 453 21.87 -5.77 -32.46
C ARG A 453 22.28 -4.32 -32.16
N GLU A 454 21.32 -3.43 -31.91
CA GLU A 454 21.61 -2.06 -31.51
C GLU A 454 21.93 -2.00 -30.01
N LEU A 455 21.14 -2.69 -29.17
CA LEU A 455 21.35 -2.76 -27.73
C LEU A 455 22.73 -3.36 -27.35
N GLU A 456 23.22 -4.34 -28.12
CA GLU A 456 24.57 -4.92 -27.97
C GLU A 456 25.70 -3.88 -28.16
N LYS A 457 25.43 -2.78 -28.88
CA LYS A 457 26.41 -1.69 -29.05
C LYS A 457 26.34 -0.67 -27.91
N TRP A 458 25.23 -0.63 -27.19
CA TRP A 458 24.93 0.37 -26.15
C TRP A 458 25.46 -0.01 -24.78
N ALA A 459 25.72 -1.29 -24.54
CA ALA A 459 26.32 -1.80 -23.31
C ALA A 459 27.60 -2.58 -23.61
N LYS A 460 28.68 -2.30 -22.88
CA LYS A 460 29.95 -3.02 -22.96
C LYS A 460 30.55 -3.17 -21.58
N CYS A 461 31.35 -4.22 -21.37
CA CYS A 461 32.12 -4.40 -20.15
C CYS A 461 33.61 -4.55 -20.45
N THR A 462 34.45 -4.00 -19.59
CA THR A 462 35.91 -4.13 -19.64
C THR A 462 36.45 -4.44 -18.25
N VAL A 463 37.53 -5.22 -18.18
CA VAL A 463 38.26 -5.45 -16.92
C VAL A 463 39.50 -4.60 -16.95
N ASN A 464 39.57 -3.62 -16.05
CA ASN A 464 40.65 -2.63 -15.96
C ASN A 464 41.42 -2.83 -14.65
N ILE A 465 42.66 -2.35 -14.60
CA ILE A 465 43.47 -2.30 -13.38
C ILE A 465 43.50 -0.84 -12.90
N GLN A 466 42.98 -0.57 -11.70
CA GLN A 466 43.09 0.73 -11.04
C GLN A 466 43.96 0.59 -9.79
N GLY A 467 45.18 1.13 -9.85
CA GLY A 467 46.16 0.98 -8.76
C GLY A 467 46.54 -0.49 -8.53
N ARG A 468 46.22 -1.01 -7.34
CA ARG A 468 46.43 -2.42 -6.96
C ARG A 468 45.18 -3.31 -7.11
N HIS A 469 44.04 -2.75 -7.53
CA HIS A 469 42.77 -3.45 -7.59
C HIS A 469 42.35 -3.72 -9.05
N LEU A 470 41.85 -4.93 -9.31
CA LEU A 470 41.17 -5.27 -10.56
C LEU A 470 39.72 -4.75 -10.47
N MET A 471 39.23 -4.10 -11.52
CA MET A 471 37.87 -3.60 -11.58
C MET A 471 37.16 -4.03 -12.85
N LEU A 472 35.90 -4.44 -12.73
CA LEU A 472 34.98 -4.60 -13.84
C LEU A 472 34.29 -3.26 -14.06
N ASP A 473 34.39 -2.69 -15.26
CA ASP A 473 33.69 -1.46 -15.65
C ASP A 473 32.66 -1.80 -16.72
N ILE A 474 31.39 -1.54 -16.42
CA ILE A 474 30.26 -1.74 -17.32
C ILE A 474 29.80 -0.36 -17.79
N MET A 475 30.03 -0.09 -19.08
CA MET A 475 29.65 1.15 -19.74
C MET A 475 28.31 0.96 -20.44
N VAL A 476 27.31 1.76 -20.07
CA VAL A 476 26.00 1.77 -20.71
C VAL A 476 25.68 3.17 -21.22
N ARG A 477 25.27 3.29 -22.49
CA ARG A 477 24.85 4.55 -23.11
C ARG A 477 23.51 4.37 -23.81
N LEU A 478 22.45 4.92 -23.23
CA LEU A 478 21.09 4.84 -23.78
C LEU A 478 20.88 5.96 -24.81
N PHE A 479 20.33 5.63 -25.98
CA PHE A 479 20.09 6.61 -27.06
C PHE A 479 18.62 6.97 -27.27
N LYS A 480 17.72 6.22 -26.65
CA LYS A 480 16.27 6.46 -26.68
C LYS A 480 15.77 6.53 -25.24
N GLU A 481 14.68 7.26 -25.06
CA GLU A 481 13.94 7.29 -23.80
C GLU A 481 13.15 5.99 -23.63
N GLY A 482 13.02 5.56 -22.38
CA GLY A 482 12.29 4.38 -21.97
C GLY A 482 12.98 3.62 -20.84
N GLU A 483 12.56 2.37 -20.69
CA GLU A 483 12.97 1.47 -19.64
C GLU A 483 13.80 0.33 -20.21
N TYR A 484 14.87 -0.03 -19.50
CA TYR A 484 15.81 -1.05 -19.92
C TYR A 484 16.21 -1.97 -18.76
N ALA A 485 16.53 -3.21 -19.06
CA ALA A 485 17.10 -4.17 -18.12
C ALA A 485 18.52 -4.52 -18.58
N LEU A 486 19.50 -4.27 -17.71
CA LEU A 486 20.89 -4.66 -17.90
C LEU A 486 21.17 -5.93 -17.11
N LYS A 487 21.57 -7.02 -17.78
CA LYS A 487 22.02 -8.26 -17.14
C LYS A 487 23.53 -8.42 -17.28
N VAL A 488 24.19 -8.84 -16.21
CA VAL A 488 25.64 -9.09 -16.19
C VAL A 488 25.88 -10.57 -15.92
N PHE A 489 26.55 -11.21 -16.85
CA PHE A 489 26.89 -12.61 -16.81
C PHE A 489 28.38 -12.82 -16.62
N LEU A 490 28.75 -13.80 -15.81
CA LEU A 490 30.14 -14.24 -15.61
C LEU A 490 30.33 -15.70 -16.03
N ASP A 491 31.54 -16.00 -16.49
CA ASP A 491 32.01 -17.36 -16.72
C ASP A 491 32.34 -18.05 -15.38
N PRO A 492 31.81 -19.25 -15.08
CA PRO A 492 32.10 -19.98 -13.86
C PRO A 492 33.52 -20.58 -13.75
N ASP A 493 34.48 -20.19 -14.60
CA ASP A 493 35.88 -20.64 -14.59
C ASP A 493 36.04 -22.18 -14.58
N GLY A 494 35.16 -22.90 -15.28
CA GLY A 494 35.23 -24.36 -15.41
C GLY A 494 34.91 -25.17 -14.14
N LYS A 495 34.49 -24.53 -13.03
CA LYS A 495 33.83 -25.21 -11.92
C LYS A 495 32.34 -25.29 -12.26
N GLY A 496 31.92 -26.39 -12.86
CA GLY A 496 30.51 -26.70 -13.01
C GLY A 496 29.86 -26.78 -11.63
N GLU A 497 29.12 -25.75 -11.26
CA GLU A 497 28.00 -25.90 -10.33
C GLU A 497 26.75 -25.61 -11.15
N GLU A 498 26.06 -26.70 -11.51
CA GLU A 498 24.89 -26.79 -12.40
C GLU A 498 23.57 -26.24 -11.80
N GLU A 499 23.59 -25.47 -10.72
CA GLU A 499 22.38 -25.19 -9.94
C GLU A 499 22.10 -23.70 -9.67
N SER A 500 22.44 -22.79 -10.59
CA SER A 500 21.87 -21.43 -10.55
C SER A 500 20.80 -21.27 -11.62
N ALA A 501 19.62 -20.80 -11.23
CA ALA A 501 18.42 -20.85 -12.06
C ALA A 501 18.42 -19.90 -13.29
N ASP A 502 19.25 -18.85 -13.30
CA ASP A 502 19.41 -17.94 -14.44
C ASP A 502 20.78 -18.11 -15.13
N THR A 503 20.92 -19.19 -15.92
CA THR A 503 22.11 -19.46 -16.75
C THR A 503 21.78 -19.42 -18.23
N ILE A 504 22.76 -19.05 -19.04
CA ILE A 504 22.65 -19.09 -20.51
C ILE A 504 23.83 -19.86 -21.11
N GLU A 505 23.55 -20.64 -22.14
CA GLU A 505 24.58 -21.23 -22.99
C GLU A 505 24.83 -20.33 -24.20
N ASP A 506 26.07 -19.92 -24.41
CA ASP A 506 26.47 -19.16 -25.60
C ASP A 506 27.81 -19.68 -26.13
N LYS A 507 27.80 -20.12 -27.39
CA LYS A 507 28.97 -20.72 -28.08
C LYS A 507 29.60 -21.90 -27.33
N GLY A 508 28.77 -22.77 -26.74
CA GLY A 508 29.22 -23.98 -26.02
C GLY A 508 29.85 -23.68 -24.66
N LYS A 509 29.61 -22.49 -24.11
CA LYS A 509 30.09 -22.04 -22.80
C LYS A 509 28.91 -21.61 -21.94
N LEU A 510 28.90 -22.08 -20.71
CA LEU A 510 27.90 -21.70 -19.70
C LEU A 510 28.24 -20.33 -19.12
N TRP A 511 27.23 -19.49 -18.97
CA TRP A 511 27.32 -18.17 -18.37
C TRP A 511 26.28 -18.05 -17.26
N VAL A 512 26.69 -17.53 -16.11
CA VAL A 512 25.84 -17.39 -14.92
C VAL A 512 25.43 -15.93 -14.78
N ASN A 513 24.13 -15.64 -14.62
CA ASN A 513 23.67 -14.30 -14.29
C ASN A 513 24.05 -13.98 -12.84
N VAL A 514 24.79 -12.89 -12.62
CA VAL A 514 25.32 -12.56 -11.29
C VAL A 514 24.80 -11.24 -10.74
N VAL A 515 24.34 -10.32 -11.59
CA VAL A 515 23.76 -9.03 -11.17
C VAL A 515 22.98 -8.41 -12.32
N ASN A 516 21.85 -7.76 -11.99
CA ASN A 516 21.03 -7.03 -12.96
C ASN A 516 20.77 -5.60 -12.50
N TYR A 517 20.55 -4.66 -13.42
CA TYR A 517 20.10 -3.31 -13.12
C TYR A 517 18.89 -2.93 -13.97
N TYR A 518 17.90 -2.33 -13.35
CA TYR A 518 16.78 -1.70 -14.03
C TYR A 518 17.16 -0.25 -14.30
N LEU A 519 17.11 0.17 -15.56
CA LEU A 519 17.51 1.50 -16.00
C LEU A 519 16.28 2.24 -16.52
N SER A 520 16.00 3.42 -15.97
CA SER A 520 14.93 4.30 -16.46
C SER A 520 15.51 5.65 -16.88
N THR A 521 15.00 6.19 -17.98
CA THR A 521 15.34 7.56 -18.44
C THR A 521 14.39 8.63 -17.92
N ASP A 522 13.29 8.23 -17.29
CA ASP A 522 12.27 9.14 -16.78
C ASP A 522 12.66 9.60 -15.39
N SER A 523 12.47 10.89 -15.11
CA SER A 523 12.88 11.50 -13.84
C SER A 523 12.25 10.76 -12.65
N PRO A 524 12.96 10.59 -11.51
CA PRO A 524 12.37 10.03 -10.29
C PRO A 524 11.11 10.76 -9.81
N ARG A 525 10.90 12.01 -10.25
CA ARG A 525 9.71 12.82 -9.94
C ARG A 525 8.47 12.47 -10.77
N ASP A 526 8.63 11.83 -11.93
CA ASP A 526 7.52 11.57 -12.87
C ASP A 526 7.03 10.11 -12.83
N ASN A 527 7.84 9.16 -12.32
CA ASN A 527 7.52 7.72 -12.32
C ASN A 527 7.21 7.12 -10.94
N GLY A 528 7.03 7.92 -9.88
CA GLY A 528 6.83 7.39 -8.52
C GLY A 528 8.03 6.58 -7.98
N LEU A 529 9.18 6.64 -8.68
CA LEU A 529 10.43 6.02 -8.27
C LEU A 529 10.95 6.73 -7.03
N LEU A 530 10.73 6.11 -5.87
CA LEU A 530 11.26 6.52 -4.57
C LEU A 530 12.80 6.46 -4.57
N VAL A 531 13.43 7.50 -5.11
CA VAL A 531 14.77 7.91 -4.71
C VAL A 531 14.74 9.41 -4.48
N LYS A 532 14.49 9.79 -3.23
CA LYS A 532 15.07 10.98 -2.59
C LYS A 532 14.80 11.02 -1.09
N ASP A 533 15.89 10.95 -0.33
CA ASP A 533 16.18 11.66 0.92
C ASP A 533 15.03 12.02 1.86
N THR A 534 15.01 11.35 3.01
CA THR A 534 14.94 11.94 4.37
C THR A 534 14.27 13.31 4.56
N GLY A 535 13.08 13.48 4.00
CA GLY A 535 12.26 14.69 4.21
C GLY A 535 10.82 14.51 3.74
N PHE A 536 10.31 13.28 3.70
CA PHE A 536 8.95 13.01 3.22
C PHE A 536 7.91 13.61 4.15
N LYS A 537 7.06 14.46 3.57
CA LYS A 537 5.70 14.63 4.04
C LYS A 537 5.02 13.24 4.05
N THR A 538 4.47 12.84 5.20
CA THR A 538 3.87 11.50 5.37
C THR A 538 2.65 11.34 4.44
N ALA A 539 2.24 10.11 4.09
CA ALA A 539 0.99 9.87 3.33
C ALA A 539 -0.24 10.54 4.00
N LYS A 540 -0.20 10.70 5.33
CA LYS A 540 -1.14 11.55 6.09
C LYS A 540 -1.10 13.03 5.72
N GLU A 541 0.05 13.62 5.42
CA GLU A 541 0.19 15.03 5.04
C GLU A 541 -0.31 15.31 3.63
N ILE A 542 -0.19 14.35 2.71
CA ILE A 542 -0.80 14.40 1.37
C ILE A 542 -2.32 14.22 1.47
N HIS A 543 -2.80 13.24 2.26
CA HIS A 543 -4.23 13.07 2.53
C HIS A 543 -4.85 14.22 3.30
N ILE A 544 -4.11 14.91 4.18
CA ILE A 544 -4.57 16.10 4.88
C ILE A 544 -4.57 17.32 3.94
N GLU A 545 -3.60 17.47 3.03
CA GLU A 545 -3.65 18.51 1.99
C GLU A 545 -4.81 18.26 1.00
N GLN A 546 -5.05 17.01 0.60
CA GLN A 546 -6.20 16.60 -0.23
C GLN A 546 -7.53 16.78 0.52
N ALA A 547 -7.62 16.37 1.79
CA ALA A 547 -8.79 16.58 2.63
C ALA A 547 -9.01 18.06 2.99
N LEU A 548 -7.98 18.91 2.99
CA LEU A 548 -8.10 20.36 3.17
C LEU A 548 -8.56 21.06 1.89
N ASP A 549 -8.20 20.53 0.71
CA ASP A 549 -8.74 20.99 -0.58
C ASP A 549 -10.20 20.53 -0.77
N GLU A 550 -10.57 19.34 -0.24
CA GLU A 550 -11.96 18.86 -0.20
C GLU A 550 -12.80 19.57 0.88
N ALA A 551 -12.23 19.88 2.05
CA ALA A 551 -12.89 20.59 3.15
C ALA A 551 -13.11 22.09 2.90
N GLY A 552 -12.58 22.63 1.79
CA GLY A 552 -13.03 23.90 1.20
C GLY A 552 -14.53 23.88 0.82
N LYS A 553 -15.18 22.71 0.88
CA LYS A 553 -16.62 22.51 0.70
C LYS A 553 -17.30 22.00 1.99
N GLY A 554 -17.06 22.65 3.13
CA GLY A 554 -18.00 22.72 4.26
C GLY A 554 -18.47 21.41 4.93
N LYS A 555 -18.23 21.33 6.25
CA LYS A 555 -18.63 20.29 7.24
C LYS A 555 -17.70 19.08 7.30
N ASP A 556 -16.65 19.17 8.11
CA ASP A 556 -16.11 18.01 8.89
C ASP A 556 -15.00 18.37 9.90
N LEU A 557 -14.96 19.62 10.39
CA LEU A 557 -13.97 20.01 11.41
C LEU A 557 -14.35 19.52 12.83
N PHE A 558 -15.63 19.30 13.08
CA PHE A 558 -16.13 18.90 14.41
C PHE A 558 -15.81 17.43 14.72
N GLU A 559 -15.81 16.58 13.70
CA GLU A 559 -15.47 15.15 13.82
C GLU A 559 -13.96 14.94 14.05
N LEU A 560 -13.11 15.81 13.49
CA LEU A 560 -11.68 15.79 13.71
C LEU A 560 -11.31 16.22 15.15
N LYS A 561 -12.00 17.21 15.71
CA LYS A 561 -11.77 17.72 17.07
C LYS A 561 -12.14 16.70 18.16
N SER A 562 -13.26 16.00 17.97
CA SER A 562 -13.71 14.90 18.84
C SER A 562 -12.75 13.70 18.87
N ARG A 563 -12.07 13.41 17.75
CA ARG A 563 -11.13 12.27 17.64
C ARG A 563 -9.81 12.48 18.40
N ILE A 564 -9.41 13.71 18.65
CA ILE A 564 -8.13 14.04 19.32
C ILE A 564 -8.33 14.23 20.82
N GLU A 565 -9.41 14.88 21.26
CA GLU A 565 -9.73 15.05 22.69
C GLU A 565 -10.01 13.71 23.39
N ASN A 566 -10.51 12.70 22.67
CA ASN A 566 -10.75 11.35 23.19
C ASN A 566 -9.50 10.44 23.21
N GLY A 567 -8.34 10.94 22.72
CA GLY A 567 -7.08 10.19 22.60
C GLY A 567 -6.04 10.52 23.69
N GLY A 568 -6.46 11.03 24.84
CA GLY A 568 -5.57 11.43 25.93
C GLY A 568 -4.82 10.27 26.58
N GLY A 569 -3.59 10.03 26.15
CA GLY A 569 -2.62 9.15 26.82
C GLY A 569 -1.31 9.89 27.05
N SER A 570 -1.01 10.15 28.32
CA SER A 570 0.18 10.86 28.83
C SER A 570 1.49 10.33 28.23
N LEU A 571 2.15 11.13 27.39
CA LEU A 571 3.52 10.86 26.92
C LEU A 571 4.50 11.63 27.80
N LYS A 572 5.38 10.89 28.50
CA LYS A 572 6.52 11.47 29.20
C LYS A 572 7.58 11.92 28.19
N GLU A 573 8.18 13.05 28.51
CA GLU A 573 9.21 13.76 27.77
C GLU A 573 10.53 12.97 27.75
N GLU A 574 11.06 12.70 26.56
CA GLU A 574 12.50 12.52 26.33
C GLU A 574 12.92 13.48 25.22
N GLU A 575 13.95 14.26 25.53
CA GLU A 575 14.44 15.42 24.78
C GLU A 575 15.08 15.00 23.45
N GLY A 576 14.72 15.70 22.37
CA GLY A 576 15.49 15.68 21.12
C GLY A 576 14.73 15.39 19.82
N SER A 577 13.47 15.82 19.65
CA SER A 577 12.88 16.18 18.33
C SER A 577 11.42 16.64 18.50
N PHE A 578 11.21 17.96 18.40
CA PHE A 578 9.99 18.67 17.95
C PHE A 578 8.62 18.32 18.56
N GLY A 579 8.14 19.25 19.40
CA GLY A 579 6.74 19.59 19.74
C GLY A 579 5.62 18.76 19.13
N THR A 580 5.17 17.81 19.93
CA THR A 580 4.12 16.82 19.73
C THR A 580 2.73 17.44 19.60
N GLY A 581 2.08 17.29 18.43
CA GLY A 581 0.64 17.48 18.21
C GLY A 581 0.09 18.92 18.24
N THR A 582 0.40 19.70 19.27
CA THR A 582 -0.22 21.01 19.55
C THR A 582 0.23 22.08 18.54
N LEU A 583 1.52 22.15 18.24
CA LEU A 583 2.06 23.05 17.21
C LEU A 583 1.56 22.68 15.81
N LYS A 584 1.34 21.39 15.56
CA LYS A 584 0.79 20.91 14.28
C LYS A 584 -0.70 21.28 14.12
N MET A 585 -1.45 21.34 15.22
CA MET A 585 -2.85 21.80 15.23
C MET A 585 -2.94 23.32 15.01
N GLU A 586 -2.09 24.09 15.67
CA GLU A 586 -2.03 25.55 15.53
C GLU A 586 -1.70 25.98 14.09
N TYR A 587 -0.73 25.33 13.45
CA TYR A 587 -0.42 25.53 12.02
C TYR A 587 -1.64 25.29 11.11
N LEU A 588 -2.39 24.21 11.35
CA LEU A 588 -3.56 23.84 10.51
C LEU A 588 -4.71 24.82 10.69
N GLU A 589 -4.95 25.31 11.91
CA GLU A 589 -5.96 26.34 12.16
C GLU A 589 -5.62 27.67 11.49
N LEU A 590 -4.35 28.08 11.52
CA LEU A 590 -3.87 29.29 10.86
C LEU A 590 -3.93 29.17 9.33
N ALA A 591 -3.51 28.03 8.77
CA ALA A 591 -3.56 27.77 7.33
C ALA A 591 -5.01 27.76 6.81
N LYS A 592 -5.94 27.13 7.54
CA LYS A 592 -7.37 27.14 7.21
C LYS A 592 -7.95 28.55 7.32
N GLY A 593 -7.64 29.28 8.39
CA GLY A 593 -8.09 30.66 8.56
C GLY A 593 -7.65 31.58 7.41
N LEU A 594 -6.42 31.40 6.91
CA LEU A 594 -5.92 32.12 5.73
C LEU A 594 -6.65 31.69 4.44
N LYS A 595 -6.80 30.39 4.18
CA LYS A 595 -7.53 29.90 3.00
C LYS A 595 -8.99 30.37 2.99
N ASP A 596 -9.69 30.27 4.12
CA ASP A 596 -11.07 30.72 4.26
C ASP A 596 -11.18 32.25 4.07
N ALA A 597 -10.21 33.03 4.55
CA ALA A 597 -10.18 34.47 4.36
C ALA A 597 -9.93 34.88 2.90
N ILE A 598 -9.03 34.16 2.21
CA ILE A 598 -8.75 34.34 0.77
C ILE A 598 -9.99 33.96 -0.05
N ALA A 599 -10.62 32.81 0.25
CA ALA A 599 -11.78 32.31 -0.47
C ALA A 599 -13.02 33.20 -0.28
N ASN A 600 -13.29 33.63 0.95
CA ASN A 600 -14.43 34.49 1.26
C ASN A 600 -14.21 35.95 0.85
N LYS A 601 -13.00 36.32 0.41
CA LYS A 601 -12.63 37.67 -0.06
C LYS A 601 -13.17 38.78 0.86
N ASN A 602 -13.07 38.56 2.17
CA ASN A 602 -13.56 39.50 3.18
C ASN A 602 -12.37 40.23 3.81
N PHE A 603 -12.33 41.55 3.65
CA PHE A 603 -11.23 42.40 4.11
C PHE A 603 -10.94 42.26 5.61
N GLU A 604 -11.97 42.23 6.46
CA GLU A 604 -11.79 42.10 7.92
C GLU A 604 -11.28 40.72 8.32
N MET A 605 -11.75 39.66 7.64
CA MET A 605 -11.26 38.30 7.87
C MET A 605 -9.81 38.13 7.41
N LEU A 606 -9.44 38.74 6.28
CA LEU A 606 -8.07 38.75 5.76
C LEU A 606 -7.10 39.44 6.71
N VAL A 607 -7.43 40.65 7.18
CA VAL A 607 -6.58 41.38 8.13
C VAL A 607 -6.39 40.59 9.43
N LYS A 608 -7.45 39.97 9.94
CA LYS A 608 -7.40 39.17 11.18
C LYS A 608 -6.60 37.87 11.00
N ALA A 609 -6.77 37.18 9.87
CA ALA A 609 -6.04 35.94 9.57
C ALA A 609 -4.54 36.19 9.35
N ILE A 610 -4.19 37.26 8.63
CA ILE A 610 -2.79 37.68 8.43
C ILE A 610 -2.15 38.07 9.77
N GLY A 611 -2.86 38.82 10.62
CA GLY A 611 -2.36 39.20 11.95
C GLY A 611 -2.01 37.98 12.81
N LYS A 612 -2.93 37.03 12.91
CA LYS A 612 -2.71 35.78 13.68
C LYS A 612 -1.56 34.93 13.12
N ALA A 613 -1.41 34.86 11.81
CA ALA A 613 -0.35 34.09 11.18
C ALA A 613 1.04 34.73 11.37
N ASN A 614 1.14 36.06 11.34
CA ASN A 614 2.38 36.79 11.61
C ASN A 614 2.82 36.73 13.08
N GLU A 615 1.87 36.63 14.02
CA GLU A 615 2.18 36.47 15.45
C GLU A 615 2.65 35.05 15.83
N SER A 616 2.57 34.10 14.88
CA SER A 616 2.89 32.69 15.12
C SER A 616 4.33 32.33 14.73
N CYS A 617 4.87 31.26 15.32
CA CYS A 617 6.18 30.70 14.95
C CYS A 617 6.19 29.97 13.59
N HIS A 618 5.10 30.05 12.82
CA HIS A 618 4.91 29.34 11.54
C HIS A 618 4.92 30.25 10.31
N GLU A 619 5.32 31.52 10.46
CA GLU A 619 5.34 32.53 9.40
C GLU A 619 6.09 32.04 8.14
N GLU A 620 7.29 31.48 8.28
CA GLU A 620 8.09 30.97 7.15
C GLU A 620 7.37 29.86 6.36
N ARG A 621 6.61 29.00 7.05
CA ARG A 621 5.90 27.88 6.43
C ARG A 621 4.60 28.32 5.74
N LEU A 622 3.99 29.41 6.22
CA LEU A 622 2.79 30.01 5.65
C LEU A 622 3.10 31.10 4.61
N ALA A 623 4.38 31.34 4.28
CA ALA A 623 4.83 32.44 3.44
C ALA A 623 4.06 32.59 2.11
N LYS A 624 3.74 31.48 1.45
CA LYS A 624 2.97 31.48 0.18
C LYS A 624 1.52 31.96 0.37
N LEU A 625 0.82 31.45 1.38
CA LEU A 625 -0.56 31.87 1.68
C LEU A 625 -0.58 33.31 2.20
N LEU A 626 0.45 33.71 2.96
CA LEU A 626 0.61 35.08 3.43
C LEU A 626 0.85 36.06 2.28
N SER A 627 1.65 35.70 1.27
CA SER A 627 1.85 36.58 0.10
C SER A 627 0.56 36.75 -0.69
N GLU A 628 -0.18 35.66 -0.92
CA GLU A 628 -1.49 35.71 -1.60
C GLU A 628 -2.50 36.56 -0.83
N ALA A 629 -2.63 36.34 0.48
CA ALA A 629 -3.54 37.11 1.33
C ALA A 629 -3.16 38.60 1.41
N ARG A 630 -1.87 38.94 1.43
CA ARG A 630 -1.36 40.32 1.44
C ARG A 630 -1.66 41.03 0.13
N THR A 631 -1.36 40.42 -1.02
CA THR A 631 -1.70 40.98 -2.34
C THR A 631 -3.20 41.25 -2.47
N LEU A 632 -4.02 40.33 -1.99
CA LEU A 632 -5.47 40.49 -2.01
C LEU A 632 -5.92 41.65 -1.09
N ARG A 633 -5.41 41.71 0.15
CA ARG A 633 -5.64 42.80 1.11
C ARG A 633 -5.29 44.16 0.52
N ASP A 634 -4.17 44.27 -0.16
CA ASP A 634 -3.65 45.53 -0.69
C ASP A 634 -4.45 46.03 -1.90
N ASN A 635 -5.14 45.13 -2.61
CA ASN A 635 -6.03 45.48 -3.72
C ASN A 635 -7.46 45.90 -3.28
N PHE A 636 -7.93 45.52 -2.09
CA PHE A 636 -9.28 45.86 -1.59
C PHE A 636 -9.57 47.37 -1.55
N PRO A 637 -8.67 48.24 -1.04
CA PRO A 637 -8.90 49.68 -1.03
C PRO A 637 -9.14 50.24 -2.43
N THR A 638 -8.36 49.79 -3.42
CA THR A 638 -8.47 50.20 -4.83
C THR A 638 -9.81 49.80 -5.42
N TRP A 639 -10.26 48.56 -5.18
CA TRP A 639 -11.57 48.09 -5.65
C TRP A 639 -12.73 48.78 -4.96
N ARG A 640 -12.58 49.11 -3.67
CA ARG A 640 -13.59 49.87 -2.92
C ARG A 640 -13.71 51.29 -3.45
N LYS A 641 -12.58 51.92 -3.79
CA LYS A 641 -12.53 53.24 -4.42
C LYS A 641 -13.22 53.24 -5.79
N ALA A 642 -12.88 52.30 -6.68
CA ALA A 642 -13.52 52.19 -8.01
C ALA A 642 -15.05 52.01 -7.93
N ARG A 643 -15.55 51.31 -6.90
CA ARG A 643 -16.99 51.21 -6.62
C ARG A 643 -17.60 52.55 -6.22
N TYR A 644 -16.98 53.30 -5.32
CA TYR A 644 -17.50 54.62 -4.94
C TYR A 644 -17.48 55.61 -6.11
N ASP A 645 -16.40 55.63 -6.88
CA ASP A 645 -16.20 56.55 -8.00
C ASP A 645 -17.32 56.40 -9.06
N VAL A 646 -17.72 55.17 -9.41
CA VAL A 646 -18.86 54.93 -10.33
C VAL A 646 -20.19 55.33 -9.72
N LEU A 647 -20.37 55.12 -8.42
CA LEU A 647 -21.65 55.40 -7.73
C LEU A 647 -21.93 56.89 -7.51
N GLU A 648 -20.88 57.72 -7.50
CA GLU A 648 -20.95 59.19 -7.43
C GLU A 648 -21.22 59.87 -8.79
N LEU A 649 -21.12 59.13 -9.91
CA LEU A 649 -21.44 59.67 -11.22
C LEU A 649 -22.89 60.16 -11.30
N ARG A 650 -23.09 61.29 -11.99
CA ARG A 650 -24.42 61.82 -12.29
C ARG A 650 -24.98 61.13 -13.52
N THR A 651 -26.30 61.06 -13.64
CA THR A 651 -26.97 60.54 -14.85
C THR A 651 -26.59 61.31 -16.11
N SER A 652 -26.26 62.61 -15.99
CA SER A 652 -25.71 63.41 -17.08
C SER A 652 -24.35 62.92 -17.57
N SER A 653 -23.50 62.37 -16.70
CA SER A 653 -22.18 61.86 -17.07
C SER A 653 -22.25 60.58 -17.90
N VAL A 654 -23.32 59.79 -17.75
CA VAL A 654 -23.56 58.60 -18.57
C VAL A 654 -23.90 58.97 -20.01
N ALA A 655 -24.50 60.15 -20.24
CA ALA A 655 -24.76 60.65 -21.59
C ALA A 655 -23.45 60.96 -22.34
N ASP A 656 -22.42 61.46 -21.64
CA ASP A 656 -21.07 61.72 -22.20
C ASP A 656 -20.38 60.42 -22.71
N LEU A 657 -20.78 59.25 -22.20
CA LEU A 657 -20.27 57.95 -22.63
C LEU A 657 -20.87 57.51 -23.98
N VAL A 658 -21.99 58.12 -24.40
CA VAL A 658 -22.87 57.67 -25.49
C VAL A 658 -23.22 58.82 -26.48
N GLU A 659 -22.55 59.96 -26.33
CA GLU A 659 -22.91 61.25 -26.92
C GLU A 659 -22.89 61.25 -28.47
N ASP A 660 -21.98 60.51 -29.10
CA ASP A 660 -21.80 60.50 -30.55
C ASP A 660 -22.46 59.32 -31.28
N GLU A 661 -23.04 59.57 -32.47
CA GLU A 661 -23.54 58.52 -33.38
C GLU A 661 -22.43 57.55 -33.85
N ASN A 662 -21.15 57.97 -33.78
CA ASN A 662 -19.98 57.18 -34.16
C ASN A 662 -18.97 57.08 -33.00
N THR A 663 -19.42 56.52 -31.87
CA THR A 663 -18.63 56.35 -30.65
C THR A 663 -17.45 55.38 -30.86
N SER A 664 -16.27 55.70 -30.32
CA SER A 664 -15.04 54.88 -30.40
C SER A 664 -15.26 53.44 -29.92
N ILE A 665 -14.62 52.46 -30.59
CA ILE A 665 -14.69 51.03 -30.25
C ILE A 665 -14.35 50.78 -28.77
N VAL A 666 -13.44 51.58 -28.21
CA VAL A 666 -13.05 51.51 -26.79
C VAL A 666 -14.24 51.79 -25.87
N LYS A 667 -15.00 52.87 -26.11
CA LYS A 667 -16.21 53.20 -25.35
C LYS A 667 -17.30 52.15 -25.56
N GLN A 668 -17.47 51.63 -26.78
CA GLN A 668 -18.43 50.55 -27.05
C GLN A 668 -18.11 49.29 -26.24
N HIS A 669 -16.84 48.92 -26.13
CA HIS A 669 -16.39 47.76 -25.34
C HIS A 669 -16.59 48.00 -23.83
N VAL A 670 -16.34 49.21 -23.32
CA VAL A 670 -16.61 49.56 -21.91
C VAL A 670 -18.11 49.47 -21.59
N VAL A 671 -18.97 49.96 -22.49
CA VAL A 671 -20.44 49.86 -22.35
C VAL A 671 -20.89 48.40 -22.41
N ALA A 672 -20.39 47.63 -23.38
CA ALA A 672 -20.71 46.21 -23.52
C ALA A 672 -20.29 45.39 -22.29
N ALA A 673 -19.09 45.62 -21.76
CA ALA A 673 -18.63 44.96 -20.54
C ALA A 673 -19.45 45.35 -19.30
N THR A 674 -19.86 46.61 -19.19
CA THR A 674 -20.74 47.10 -18.12
C THR A 674 -22.09 46.38 -18.15
N LEU A 675 -22.73 46.29 -19.32
CA LEU A 675 -24.03 45.62 -19.49
C LEU A 675 -23.93 44.09 -19.31
N ALA A 676 -22.83 43.47 -19.76
CA ALA A 676 -22.55 42.06 -19.51
C ALA A 676 -22.48 41.75 -18.00
N LEU A 677 -21.79 42.58 -17.22
CA LEU A 677 -21.73 42.43 -15.76
C LEU A 677 -23.12 42.57 -15.12
N LEU A 678 -23.92 43.54 -15.58
CA LEU A 678 -25.30 43.75 -15.11
C LEU A 678 -26.28 42.65 -15.53
N GLY A 679 -25.86 41.70 -16.36
CA GLY A 679 -26.62 40.50 -16.73
C GLY A 679 -27.52 40.66 -17.95
N ASP A 680 -27.25 41.65 -18.81
CA ASP A 680 -27.97 41.77 -20.06
C ASP A 680 -27.56 40.68 -21.06
N ASN A 681 -28.50 40.29 -21.93
CA ASN A 681 -28.27 39.27 -22.94
C ASN A 681 -27.39 39.82 -24.08
N MET A 682 -26.10 39.48 -24.06
CA MET A 682 -25.13 39.93 -25.07
C MET A 682 -25.41 39.41 -26.48
N ALA A 683 -26.24 38.37 -26.66
CA ALA A 683 -26.65 37.89 -27.98
C ALA A 683 -27.62 38.85 -28.69
N GLU A 684 -28.37 39.65 -27.92
CA GLU A 684 -29.33 40.65 -28.43
C GLU A 684 -28.70 42.04 -28.58
N LEU A 685 -27.49 42.23 -28.02
CA LEU A 685 -26.78 43.52 -27.92
C LEU A 685 -25.45 43.50 -28.69
N GLN A 686 -25.46 43.02 -29.94
CA GLN A 686 -24.26 42.96 -30.78
C GLN A 686 -23.96 44.26 -31.54
N GLU A 687 -24.97 45.10 -31.76
CA GLU A 687 -24.84 46.36 -32.51
C GLU A 687 -24.89 47.58 -31.58
N TRP A 688 -24.12 48.63 -31.91
CA TRP A 688 -24.04 49.87 -31.12
C TRP A 688 -25.40 50.53 -30.81
N PRO A 689 -26.38 50.61 -31.74
CA PRO A 689 -27.68 51.20 -31.45
C PRO A 689 -28.45 50.47 -30.33
N ALA A 690 -28.28 49.14 -30.23
CA ALA A 690 -28.90 48.33 -29.20
C ALA A 690 -28.24 48.56 -27.82
N LEU A 691 -26.90 48.64 -27.80
CA LEU A 691 -26.13 48.98 -26.59
C LEU A 691 -26.46 50.38 -26.08
N LYS A 692 -26.52 51.37 -26.98
CA LYS A 692 -26.90 52.76 -26.72
C LYS A 692 -28.29 52.87 -26.10
N THR A 693 -29.29 52.24 -26.72
CA THR A 693 -30.66 52.23 -26.19
C THR A 693 -30.72 51.59 -24.80
N ARG A 694 -29.93 50.54 -24.55
CA ARG A 694 -29.93 49.83 -23.27
C ARG A 694 -29.30 50.62 -22.13
N ILE A 695 -28.20 51.34 -22.40
CA ILE A 695 -27.50 52.14 -21.38
C ILE A 695 -28.22 53.47 -21.08
N GLU A 696 -28.95 54.04 -22.05
CA GLU A 696 -29.75 55.26 -21.91
C GLU A 696 -31.13 55.05 -21.28
N ALA A 697 -31.48 53.81 -20.90
CA ALA A 697 -32.76 53.49 -20.31
C ALA A 697 -33.04 54.31 -19.03
N ALA A 698 -34.29 54.76 -18.88
CA ALA A 698 -34.73 55.61 -17.78
C ALA A 698 -35.26 54.80 -16.57
N ASP A 699 -35.43 55.48 -15.44
CA ASP A 699 -36.07 54.97 -14.21
C ASP A 699 -35.41 53.70 -13.61
N GLU A 700 -36.15 52.61 -13.40
CA GLU A 700 -35.66 51.36 -12.78
C GLU A 700 -34.59 50.64 -13.63
N ASP A 701 -34.55 50.93 -14.93
CA ASP A 701 -33.58 50.37 -15.87
C ASP A 701 -32.32 51.21 -16.04
N ASN A 702 -32.21 52.33 -15.32
CA ASN A 702 -31.03 53.19 -15.38
C ASN A 702 -29.77 52.44 -14.93
N VAL A 703 -28.70 52.54 -15.72
CA VAL A 703 -27.45 51.80 -15.49
C VAL A 703 -26.87 52.05 -14.08
N LEU A 704 -26.93 53.27 -13.56
CA LEU A 704 -26.42 53.59 -12.22
C LEU A 704 -27.32 53.03 -11.12
N HIS A 705 -28.64 52.95 -11.35
CA HIS A 705 -29.56 52.28 -10.42
C HIS A 705 -29.29 50.77 -10.39
N ARG A 706 -29.08 50.14 -11.55
CA ARG A 706 -28.76 48.72 -11.67
C ARG A 706 -27.41 48.39 -11.03
N ILE A 707 -26.41 49.26 -11.21
CA ILE A 707 -25.13 49.16 -10.51
C ILE A 707 -25.36 49.25 -9.00
N ARG A 708 -26.15 50.20 -8.48
CA ARG A 708 -26.46 50.29 -7.04
C ARG A 708 -27.17 49.06 -6.47
N ALA A 709 -28.08 48.46 -7.24
CA ALA A 709 -28.89 47.32 -6.83
C ALA A 709 -28.16 45.97 -6.96
N MET A 710 -27.08 45.91 -7.73
CA MET A 710 -26.26 44.71 -7.92
C MET A 710 -25.53 44.29 -6.64
N ASP A 711 -25.46 42.98 -6.42
CA ASP A 711 -24.50 42.38 -5.50
C ASP A 711 -23.09 42.42 -6.13
N HIS A 712 -22.31 43.44 -5.74
CA HIS A 712 -20.96 43.67 -6.23
C HIS A 712 -19.95 42.62 -5.71
N ASP A 713 -20.30 41.90 -4.66
CA ASP A 713 -19.42 40.94 -4.02
C ASP A 713 -19.66 39.52 -4.57
N ASN A 714 -20.82 39.26 -5.19
CA ASN A 714 -21.19 37.97 -5.77
C ASN A 714 -21.73 38.05 -7.22
N VAL A 715 -20.92 38.55 -8.16
CA VAL A 715 -21.24 38.50 -9.60
C VAL A 715 -21.19 37.04 -10.12
N PRO A 716 -22.01 36.60 -11.07
CA PRO A 716 -21.86 35.28 -11.71
C PRO A 716 -20.58 35.14 -12.57
N ASP A 717 -19.98 33.95 -12.63
CA ASP A 717 -18.69 33.72 -13.33
C ASP A 717 -18.80 33.88 -14.85
N ASP A 718 -19.90 33.44 -15.45
CA ASP A 718 -20.20 33.63 -16.86
C ASP A 718 -20.13 35.11 -17.27
N ARG A 719 -20.76 36.00 -16.49
CA ARG A 719 -20.76 37.45 -16.75
C ARG A 719 -19.37 38.07 -16.65
N ALA A 720 -18.60 37.65 -15.64
CA ALA A 720 -17.25 38.15 -15.42
C ALA A 720 -16.29 37.73 -16.55
N HIS A 721 -16.38 36.48 -17.03
CA HIS A 721 -15.56 36.00 -18.16
C HIS A 721 -15.93 36.71 -19.48
N THR A 722 -17.21 36.95 -19.73
CA THR A 722 -17.66 37.72 -20.90
C THR A 722 -17.12 39.15 -20.86
N ALA A 723 -17.23 39.84 -19.71
CA ALA A 723 -16.71 41.19 -19.55
C ALA A 723 -15.18 41.26 -19.68
N LEU A 724 -14.45 40.28 -19.12
CA LEU A 724 -12.99 40.18 -19.28
C LEU A 724 -12.60 40.01 -20.75
N GLY A 725 -13.31 39.14 -21.47
CA GLY A 725 -13.07 38.87 -22.88
C GLY A 725 -13.20 40.11 -23.77
N ILE A 726 -14.07 41.05 -23.39
CA ILE A 726 -14.30 42.32 -24.09
C ILE A 726 -13.23 43.36 -23.72
N LEU A 727 -12.81 43.39 -22.45
CA LEU A 727 -11.89 44.41 -21.92
C LEU A 727 -10.41 44.09 -22.08
N LYS A 728 -10.03 42.81 -22.29
CA LYS A 728 -8.61 42.38 -22.44
C LYS A 728 -7.86 43.06 -23.59
N GLU A 729 -8.58 43.61 -24.56
CA GLU A 729 -8.01 44.25 -25.75
C GLU A 729 -7.63 45.71 -25.52
N HIS A 730 -8.00 46.29 -24.37
CA HIS A 730 -7.83 47.71 -24.06
C HIS A 730 -7.07 47.92 -22.74
N THR A 731 -6.09 48.82 -22.74
CA THR A 731 -5.38 49.27 -21.54
C THR A 731 -6.11 50.45 -20.88
N GLU A 732 -5.85 50.69 -19.59
CA GLU A 732 -6.44 51.82 -18.86
C GLU A 732 -6.09 53.18 -19.49
N GLU A 733 -4.88 53.31 -20.03
CA GLU A 733 -4.39 54.52 -20.71
C GLU A 733 -5.20 54.80 -21.98
N GLN A 734 -5.49 53.77 -22.78
CA GLN A 734 -6.30 53.90 -23.99
C GLN A 734 -7.75 54.31 -23.69
N VAL A 735 -8.29 53.88 -22.55
CA VAL A 735 -9.63 54.30 -22.11
C VAL A 735 -9.61 55.73 -21.54
N ALA A 736 -8.49 56.16 -20.97
CA ALA A 736 -8.31 57.52 -20.44
C ALA A 736 -8.29 58.59 -21.51
N ASP A 737 -7.71 58.30 -22.67
CA ASP A 737 -7.71 59.19 -23.82
C ASP A 737 -9.13 59.45 -24.37
N GLU A 738 -10.08 58.56 -24.09
CA GLU A 738 -11.46 58.62 -24.57
C GLU A 738 -12.41 59.39 -23.62
N GLY A 739 -12.00 59.60 -22.37
CA GLY A 739 -12.69 60.48 -21.42
C GLY A 739 -12.81 59.93 -19.99
N ASP A 740 -12.91 60.84 -19.03
CA ASP A 740 -12.90 60.54 -17.60
C ASP A 740 -14.01 59.56 -17.18
N THR A 741 -15.22 59.72 -17.73
CA THR A 741 -16.34 58.81 -17.45
C THR A 741 -16.04 57.38 -17.90
N ALA A 742 -15.44 57.19 -19.07
CA ALA A 742 -15.13 55.86 -19.61
C ALA A 742 -14.12 55.11 -18.71
N VAL A 743 -13.12 55.82 -18.18
CA VAL A 743 -12.14 55.26 -17.24
C VAL A 743 -12.78 54.81 -15.95
N VAL A 744 -13.72 55.60 -15.41
CA VAL A 744 -14.40 55.28 -14.15
C VAL A 744 -15.20 53.98 -14.30
N PHE A 745 -15.94 53.80 -15.41
CA PHE A 745 -16.62 52.54 -15.72
C PHE A 745 -15.65 51.38 -15.99
N TYR A 746 -14.55 51.61 -16.71
CA TYR A 746 -13.53 50.60 -16.98
C TYR A 746 -12.87 50.10 -15.69
N ARG A 747 -12.42 51.00 -14.81
CA ARG A 747 -11.83 50.66 -13.50
C ARG A 747 -12.80 49.85 -12.65
N TRP A 748 -14.08 50.20 -12.66
CA TRP A 748 -15.11 49.44 -11.96
C TRP A 748 -15.30 48.04 -12.54
N CYS A 749 -15.44 47.90 -13.86
CA CYS A 749 -15.54 46.60 -14.51
C CYS A 749 -14.32 45.71 -14.22
N ILE A 750 -13.11 46.26 -14.40
CA ILE A 750 -11.85 45.57 -14.09
C ILE A 750 -11.76 45.22 -12.60
N SER A 751 -12.24 46.08 -11.69
CA SER A 751 -12.25 45.77 -10.26
C SER A 751 -13.17 44.59 -9.89
N LEU A 752 -14.26 44.38 -10.64
CA LEU A 752 -15.18 43.24 -10.42
C LEU A 752 -14.64 41.94 -11.04
N VAL A 753 -13.88 42.06 -12.12
CA VAL A 753 -13.31 40.93 -12.86
C VAL A 753 -11.98 40.47 -12.25
N ARG A 754 -11.03 41.38 -11.97
CA ARG A 754 -9.73 41.07 -11.34
C ARG A 754 -9.82 40.61 -9.89
N ARG A 755 -10.98 40.80 -9.23
CA ARG A 755 -11.30 40.11 -7.97
C ARG A 755 -11.28 38.58 -8.10
N ARG A 756 -11.31 38.02 -9.32
CA ARG A 756 -11.46 36.58 -9.59
C ARG A 756 -10.22 35.90 -10.17
N GLU A 757 -9.30 36.67 -10.77
CA GLU A 757 -7.99 36.15 -11.15
C GLU A 757 -7.13 36.02 -9.89
N VAL A 758 -6.86 34.79 -9.47
CA VAL A 758 -5.67 34.52 -8.65
C VAL A 758 -4.48 34.70 -9.61
N PRO A 759 -3.52 35.60 -9.34
CA PRO A 759 -2.37 35.74 -10.22
C PRO A 759 -1.63 34.41 -10.28
N ASP A 760 -1.50 33.85 -11.48
CA ASP A 760 -0.54 32.77 -11.72
C ASP A 760 0.85 33.38 -11.52
N VAL A 761 1.59 32.92 -10.50
CA VAL A 761 2.87 33.48 -10.02
C VAL A 761 4.01 33.32 -11.05
N LYS A 762 3.69 33.05 -12.32
CA LYS A 762 4.66 32.88 -13.40
C LYS A 762 5.04 34.16 -14.14
N GLN A 763 4.26 35.24 -14.03
CA GLN A 763 4.54 36.47 -14.82
C GLN A 763 5.43 37.51 -14.14
N THR A 764 5.68 37.44 -12.84
CA THR A 764 6.59 38.39 -12.15
C THR A 764 8.08 38.06 -12.26
N GLN A 765 8.48 37.00 -12.96
CA GLN A 765 9.90 36.68 -13.15
C GLN A 765 10.51 37.22 -14.46
N GLU A 766 9.71 37.73 -15.39
CA GLU A 766 10.22 38.30 -16.65
C GLU A 766 10.49 39.81 -16.60
N GLU A 767 9.88 40.56 -15.67
CA GLU A 767 10.15 42.01 -15.54
C GLU A 767 11.39 42.34 -14.69
N ASP A 768 11.76 41.51 -13.71
CA ASP A 768 12.98 41.69 -12.90
C ASP A 768 14.28 41.28 -13.64
N ALA A 769 14.17 40.67 -14.82
CA ALA A 769 15.32 40.29 -15.65
C ALA A 769 15.79 41.40 -16.61
N ILE A 770 15.07 42.52 -16.71
CA ILE A 770 15.41 43.65 -17.60
C ILE A 770 16.04 44.84 -16.83
N SER A 771 16.12 44.78 -15.50
CA SER A 771 16.72 45.85 -14.67
C SER A 771 17.96 45.41 -13.86
N LYS A 772 18.78 44.47 -14.36
CA LYS A 772 20.13 44.23 -13.82
C LYS A 772 21.20 44.20 -14.89
#